data_AF-A0A662IL05-F1
#
_entry.id   AF-A0A662IL05-F1
#
_cell.length_a   1.000
_cell.length_b   1.000
_cell.length_c   1.000
_cell.angle_alpha   90.00
_cell.angle_beta   90.00
_cell.angle_gamma   90.00
#
_symmetry.space_group_name_H-M   'P 1'
#
loop_
_entity.id
_entity.type
_entity.pdbx_description
1 polymer ?
#
loop_
_entity_poly.entity_id
_entity_poly.type
_entity_poly.pdbx_seq_one_letter_code
_entity_poly.pdbx_strand_id
1 'polypeptide(L)'
;MKVRYIGIILAVIILLIPTVLSAAPQERETVLHILQPCEPPPPLKTWNVFYNCRPTYMILEPLFYYSRGERKWYPWLAEGFTEKTTDKYVIITIKLRRGIKWSDGTDFTALDVLTSYWIRGWVLKWWPLQKYVDHIEAPDKYTVVIYVKRPAPLPYKWWFLRQWTPVPFSQYGQFAPGLTIPGKIPLEGVDTEELAKKLREYRPDKLVGTGPYEYESYTSTEWVYRRRPDYWVEKLGVTWKLETAKGTFEFGGGVPGYRLFDKIIWHRRISDPASWPLIMAGKFDYTWTGLSETCYETVKRKPGYWAPTGPWLHGHALYFNCKKFPLKVRWAIAYAIDLKEYCSVAVEWGPESVIPAEWPVAISPSDVYTWLPKDWLKKWIDKYEYNPEKAEKLLKEAGYTKKDGWWYTPEGKKFTLTVHVPAGWAGWVPGAENIASQLRRFGIDARVIQLDWAMWGDTIRVKGEFDLAIEFWTYGLYHPWDSYNRFYIAYTLLGKGFHFDPIVEVPEGVSKYSGIVNASELTEKLAVTTDIEEQKELVKALAYITNHYLPALQLHEKKWANTVCIDHIDCAIDWGVFMWYTPIQIEMGNNPGFVYGFLLCSGLWRPKPVKPVAPPTIPIEEIVERVAKAIPIKELADAIKKMGKEISEAITPIKESAEAAKSAAEAAKDIAGTAVTAAYTATAISIVTLIVVIALGVYLLREIRALRK
;
A
#
# COMPACT_ATOMS: atom_id res chain seq x y z
N MET A 1 32.11 26.52 58.57
CA MET A 1 32.56 25.32 57.81
C MET A 1 31.52 24.21 57.66
N LYS A 2 30.56 24.02 58.59
CA LYS A 2 29.55 22.93 58.53
C LYS A 2 28.53 22.99 57.37
N VAL A 3 28.36 24.14 56.72
CA VAL A 3 27.38 24.35 55.63
C VAL A 3 27.93 23.95 54.25
N ARG A 4 29.26 24.00 54.04
CA ARG A 4 29.87 23.72 52.73
C ARG A 4 29.89 22.22 52.36
N TYR A 5 30.02 21.32 53.34
CA TYR A 5 30.11 19.88 53.09
C TYR A 5 28.75 19.18 52.99
N ILE A 6 27.76 19.65 53.76
CA ILE A 6 26.35 19.27 53.58
C ILE A 6 25.87 19.76 52.20
N GLY A 7 26.29 20.96 51.78
CA GLY A 7 26.03 21.49 50.44
C GLY A 7 26.65 20.65 49.32
N ILE A 8 27.84 20.06 49.51
CA ILE A 8 28.48 19.20 48.50
C ILE A 8 27.81 17.81 48.45
N ILE A 9 27.43 17.24 49.60
CA ILE A 9 26.70 15.95 49.63
C ILE A 9 25.28 16.11 49.06
N LEU A 10 24.57 17.19 49.40
CA LEU A 10 23.29 17.51 48.76
C LEU A 10 23.46 17.86 47.29
N ALA A 11 24.52 18.55 46.87
CA ALA A 11 24.77 18.84 45.46
C ALA A 11 25.07 17.56 44.67
N VAL A 12 25.84 16.61 45.21
CA VAL A 12 26.11 15.32 44.57
C VAL A 12 24.84 14.46 44.52
N ILE A 13 24.03 14.44 45.58
CA ILE A 13 22.73 13.76 45.57
C ILE A 13 21.80 14.43 44.55
N ILE A 14 21.63 15.76 44.58
CA ILE A 14 20.81 16.56 43.63
C ILE A 14 21.33 16.49 42.19
N LEU A 15 22.63 16.27 41.96
CA LEU A 15 23.22 16.00 40.64
C LEU A 15 23.03 14.54 40.18
N LEU A 16 22.71 13.61 41.10
CA LEU A 16 22.39 12.20 40.82
C LEU A 16 20.88 11.90 40.77
N ILE A 17 20.01 12.78 41.29
CA ILE A 17 18.55 12.64 41.12
C ILE A 17 18.11 12.75 39.63
N PRO A 18 18.70 13.60 38.77
CA PRO A 18 18.32 13.70 37.36
C PRO A 18 18.72 12.47 36.54
N THR A 19 19.64 11.63 37.02
CA THR A 19 20.05 10.42 36.30
C THR A 19 19.22 9.18 36.63
N VAL A 20 18.37 9.23 37.67
CA VAL A 20 17.50 8.10 38.06
C VAL A 20 16.00 8.39 37.86
N LEU A 21 15.61 9.67 37.72
CA LEU A 21 14.22 10.08 37.47
C LEU A 21 14.12 10.95 36.21
N SER A 22 14.38 10.37 35.03
CA SER A 22 13.71 10.67 33.76
C SER A 22 14.39 9.90 32.62
N ALA A 23 14.20 8.58 32.59
CA ALA A 23 13.90 8.00 31.30
C ALA A 23 12.40 8.23 31.15
N ALA A 24 12.00 9.28 30.43
CA ALA A 24 10.63 9.32 29.90
C ALA A 24 10.36 7.93 29.30
N PRO A 25 9.19 7.29 29.56
CA PRO A 25 8.94 5.97 29.02
C PRO A 25 9.21 6.03 27.52
N GLN A 26 10.29 5.36 27.09
CA GLN A 26 10.65 5.36 25.68
C GLN A 26 9.55 4.53 25.04
N GLU A 27 8.59 5.22 24.42
CA GLU A 27 7.57 4.55 23.63
C GLU A 27 8.31 3.59 22.69
N ARG A 28 7.95 2.31 22.76
CA ARG A 28 8.55 1.32 21.87
C ARG A 28 8.33 1.79 20.43
N GLU A 29 9.40 1.76 19.63
CA GLU A 29 9.34 2.05 18.19
C GLU A 29 8.17 1.25 17.60
N THR A 30 7.23 1.96 16.97
CA THR A 30 6.07 1.31 16.36
C THR A 30 6.46 0.76 14.99
N VAL A 31 6.29 -0.55 14.79
CA VAL A 31 6.68 -1.24 13.55
C VAL A 31 5.44 -1.87 12.91
N LEU A 32 5.24 -1.60 11.62
CA LEU A 32 4.20 -2.25 10.81
C LEU A 32 4.84 -3.29 9.88
N HIS A 33 4.40 -4.54 9.99
CA HIS A 33 4.81 -5.64 9.13
C HIS A 33 3.78 -5.89 8.03
N ILE A 34 4.21 -5.78 6.78
CA ILE A 34 3.37 -5.93 5.60
C ILE A 34 3.85 -7.13 4.79
N LEU A 35 2.94 -7.94 4.25
CA LEU A 35 3.27 -8.97 3.26
C LEU A 35 2.50 -8.73 1.96
N GLN A 36 3.22 -8.40 0.89
CA GLN A 36 2.66 -8.24 -0.45
C GLN A 36 3.68 -8.55 -1.54
N PRO A 37 3.24 -8.82 -2.79
CA PRO A 37 4.12 -8.85 -3.95
C PRO A 37 4.83 -7.51 -4.11
N CYS A 38 6.14 -7.55 -4.24
CA CYS A 38 6.95 -6.40 -4.60
C CYS A 38 8.16 -6.82 -5.43
N GLU A 39 8.71 -5.86 -6.17
CA GLU A 39 9.95 -6.04 -6.92
C GLU A 39 11.13 -6.30 -5.98
N PRO A 40 12.19 -6.99 -6.45
CA PRO A 40 13.43 -7.11 -5.69
C PRO A 40 14.13 -5.74 -5.55
N PRO A 41 14.96 -5.54 -4.50
CA PRO A 41 15.59 -4.25 -4.26
C PRO A 41 16.65 -3.80 -5.28
N PRO A 42 17.08 -2.52 -5.22
CA PRO A 42 17.94 -1.89 -6.20
C PRO A 42 19.34 -2.48 -6.43
N PRO A 43 19.97 -3.32 -5.58
CA PRO A 43 21.19 -4.03 -6.00
C PRO A 43 20.96 -4.92 -7.23
N LEU A 44 19.69 -5.19 -7.55
CA LEU A 44 19.23 -5.88 -8.76
C LEU A 44 18.49 -4.93 -9.73
N LYS A 45 18.25 -3.64 -9.39
CA LYS A 45 17.44 -2.63 -10.12
C LYS A 45 17.95 -1.17 -9.91
N THR A 46 17.14 -0.12 -10.08
CA THR A 46 17.58 1.31 -10.00
C THR A 46 16.58 2.14 -9.19
N TRP A 47 17.02 3.23 -8.55
CA TRP A 47 16.14 4.22 -7.93
C TRP A 47 15.42 5.14 -8.92
N ASN A 48 15.64 4.93 -10.22
CA ASN A 48 14.92 5.65 -11.26
C ASN A 48 13.43 5.24 -11.31
N VAL A 49 12.56 6.18 -10.96
CA VAL A 49 11.09 6.01 -10.87
C VAL A 49 10.42 5.73 -12.21
N PHE A 50 11.09 6.02 -13.33
CA PHE A 50 10.58 5.77 -14.67
C PHE A 50 10.92 4.38 -15.20
N TYR A 51 11.96 3.74 -14.65
CA TYR A 51 12.44 2.44 -15.10
C TYR A 51 12.83 1.58 -13.90
N ASN A 52 11.89 0.78 -13.37
CA ASN A 52 12.15 -0.29 -12.39
C ASN A 52 12.46 0.14 -10.93
N CYS A 53 11.78 1.15 -10.39
CA CYS A 53 11.84 1.51 -8.96
C CYS A 53 10.47 1.28 -8.28
N ARG A 54 10.37 0.27 -7.42
CA ARG A 54 9.19 -0.03 -6.56
C ARG A 54 9.65 -0.75 -5.29
N PRO A 55 8.95 -0.58 -4.14
CA PRO A 55 7.67 0.13 -3.94
C PRO A 55 7.80 1.62 -3.53
N THR A 56 7.21 2.54 -4.29
CA THR A 56 7.36 3.99 -4.05
C THR A 56 6.19 4.67 -3.32
N TYR A 57 5.11 3.95 -3.02
CA TYR A 57 3.81 4.49 -2.60
C TYR A 57 3.80 5.31 -1.29
N MET A 58 4.79 5.09 -0.42
CA MET A 58 4.92 5.80 0.86
C MET A 58 5.94 6.95 0.80
N ILE A 59 6.58 7.13 -0.36
CA ILE A 59 7.66 8.09 -0.61
C ILE A 59 7.21 9.12 -1.64
N LEU A 60 6.62 8.69 -2.76
CA LEU A 60 6.06 9.56 -3.78
C LEU A 60 4.55 9.64 -3.63
N GLU A 61 4.01 10.86 -3.63
CA GLU A 61 2.59 11.12 -3.38
C GLU A 61 1.94 11.76 -4.61
N PRO A 62 0.70 11.38 -4.96
CA PRO A 62 -0.01 11.98 -6.10
C PRO A 62 -0.54 13.38 -5.75
N LEU A 63 -1.01 14.11 -6.78
CA LEU A 63 -1.74 15.36 -6.55
C LEU A 63 -3.06 15.11 -5.81
N PHE A 64 -3.73 14.01 -6.16
CA PHE A 64 -4.98 13.58 -5.54
C PHE A 64 -5.02 12.05 -5.41
N TYR A 65 -5.66 11.55 -4.37
CA TYR A 65 -6.17 10.17 -4.34
C TYR A 65 -7.59 10.13 -4.91
N TYR A 66 -7.93 9.05 -5.58
CA TYR A 66 -9.29 8.81 -6.05
C TYR A 66 -9.84 7.58 -5.36
N SER A 67 -10.99 7.72 -4.70
CA SER A 67 -11.81 6.63 -4.19
C SER A 67 -12.85 6.31 -5.26
N ARG A 68 -12.72 5.19 -5.98
CA ARG A 68 -13.68 4.76 -7.01
C ARG A 68 -15.02 4.42 -6.39
N GLY A 69 -15.02 3.79 -5.21
CA GLY A 69 -16.26 3.48 -4.48
C GLY A 69 -17.06 4.72 -4.10
N GLU A 70 -16.39 5.78 -3.65
CA GLU A 70 -17.05 7.07 -3.35
C GLU A 70 -17.20 7.98 -4.57
N ARG A 71 -16.54 7.64 -5.68
CA ARG A 71 -16.39 8.49 -6.87
C ARG A 71 -15.86 9.89 -6.53
N LYS A 72 -14.92 9.94 -5.59
CA LYS A 72 -14.44 11.17 -4.94
C LYS A 72 -12.93 11.34 -5.10
N TRP A 73 -12.54 12.58 -5.39
CA TRP A 73 -11.15 13.02 -5.42
C TRP A 73 -10.75 13.63 -4.07
N TYR A 74 -9.77 13.03 -3.40
CA TYR A 74 -9.18 13.52 -2.16
C TYR A 74 -7.97 14.42 -2.49
N PRO A 75 -8.03 15.73 -2.18
CA PRO A 75 -6.93 16.66 -2.45
C PRO A 75 -5.72 16.31 -1.59
N TRP A 76 -4.59 16.00 -2.23
CA TRP A 76 -3.36 15.57 -1.56
C TRP A 76 -2.25 16.60 -1.73
N LEU A 77 -1.27 16.44 -2.63
CA LEU A 77 -0.29 17.51 -2.89
C LEU A 77 -0.93 18.78 -3.49
N ALA A 78 -2.13 18.66 -4.06
CA ALA A 78 -2.95 19.78 -4.48
C ALA A 78 -4.06 20.10 -3.46
N GLU A 79 -4.47 21.36 -3.40
CA GLU A 79 -5.61 21.84 -2.61
C GLU A 79 -6.94 21.56 -3.31
N GLY A 80 -6.94 21.60 -4.64
CA GLY A 80 -8.13 21.43 -5.47
C GLY A 80 -7.84 21.64 -6.94
N PHE A 81 -8.84 21.37 -7.76
CA PHE A 81 -8.81 21.70 -9.18
C PHE A 81 -10.16 22.24 -9.64
N THR A 82 -10.15 23.06 -10.69
CA THR A 82 -11.36 23.49 -11.41
C THR A 82 -11.31 22.97 -12.84
N GLU A 83 -12.49 22.84 -13.43
CA GLU A 83 -12.64 22.41 -14.83
C GLU A 83 -13.50 23.42 -15.57
N LYS A 84 -13.03 23.87 -16.72
CA LYS A 84 -13.78 24.72 -17.64
C LYS A 84 -13.83 24.05 -19.01
N THR A 85 -15.03 23.77 -19.49
CA THR A 85 -15.25 23.24 -20.84
C THR A 85 -15.54 24.39 -21.81
N THR A 86 -14.83 24.40 -22.93
CA THR A 86 -15.04 25.28 -24.09
C THR A 86 -15.35 24.43 -25.33
N ASP A 87 -15.59 25.03 -26.48
CA ASP A 87 -15.81 24.26 -27.73
C ASP A 87 -14.58 23.44 -28.13
N LYS A 88 -13.37 23.97 -27.87
CA LYS A 88 -12.10 23.35 -28.26
C LYS A 88 -11.49 22.48 -27.16
N TYR A 89 -11.67 22.85 -25.90
CA TYR A 89 -10.90 22.28 -24.79
C TYR A 89 -11.75 21.96 -23.56
N VAL A 90 -11.30 20.96 -22.81
CA VAL A 90 -11.49 20.87 -21.36
C VAL A 90 -10.22 21.40 -20.71
N ILE A 91 -10.34 22.49 -19.93
CA ILE A 91 -9.23 23.16 -19.26
C ILE A 91 -9.27 22.77 -17.78
N ILE A 92 -8.22 22.13 -17.29
CA ILE A 92 -8.08 21.71 -15.89
C ILE A 92 -7.07 22.65 -15.22
N THR A 93 -7.50 23.37 -14.19
CA THR A 93 -6.63 24.25 -13.40
C THR A 93 -6.44 23.65 -12.02
N ILE A 94 -5.21 23.24 -11.71
CA ILE A 94 -4.84 22.60 -10.45
C ILE A 94 -4.12 23.64 -9.56
N LYS A 95 -4.52 23.72 -8.29
CA LYS A 95 -3.87 24.55 -7.27
C LYS A 95 -3.07 23.67 -6.31
N LEU A 96 -1.76 23.88 -6.27
CA LEU A 96 -0.83 23.12 -5.44
C LEU A 96 -0.79 23.66 -4.02
N ARG A 97 -0.63 22.78 -3.04
CA ARG A 97 -0.39 23.18 -1.65
C ARG A 97 0.95 23.89 -1.51
N ARG A 98 0.98 24.88 -0.63
CA ARG A 98 2.18 25.66 -0.31
C ARG A 98 2.89 25.07 0.91
N GLY A 99 4.20 25.25 0.99
CA GLY A 99 5.00 24.86 2.15
C GLY A 99 5.40 23.37 2.21
N ILE A 100 5.06 22.59 1.17
CA ILE A 100 5.52 21.20 1.04
C ILE A 100 6.99 21.20 0.58
N LYS A 101 7.79 20.32 1.18
CA LYS A 101 9.18 20.09 0.83
C LYS A 101 9.43 18.64 0.45
N TRP A 102 10.28 18.45 -0.55
CA TRP A 102 10.89 17.17 -0.86
C TRP A 102 11.83 16.73 0.27
N SER A 103 12.15 15.43 0.33
CA SER A 103 13.07 14.89 1.34
C SER A 103 14.51 15.39 1.21
N ASP A 104 14.87 16.05 0.11
CA ASP A 104 16.15 16.75 -0.06
C ASP A 104 16.11 18.22 0.43
N GLY A 105 14.96 18.69 0.93
CA GLY A 105 14.75 20.05 1.44
C GLY A 105 14.28 21.07 0.40
N THR A 106 14.27 20.71 -0.89
CA THR A 106 13.77 21.57 -1.96
C THR A 106 12.25 21.75 -1.89
N ASP A 107 11.74 22.87 -2.40
CA ASP A 107 10.31 23.15 -2.38
C ASP A 107 9.57 22.31 -3.43
N PHE A 108 8.37 21.85 -3.09
CA PHE A 108 7.43 21.28 -4.06
C PHE A 108 6.64 22.40 -4.78
N THR A 109 6.64 22.34 -6.12
CA THR A 109 6.16 23.41 -7.01
C THR A 109 5.54 22.87 -8.29
N ALA A 110 4.95 23.75 -9.09
CA ALA A 110 4.45 23.43 -10.42
C ALA A 110 5.57 22.93 -11.37
N LEU A 111 6.84 23.25 -11.10
CA LEU A 111 7.96 22.86 -11.95
C LEU A 111 8.18 21.35 -11.85
N ASP A 112 8.00 20.80 -10.65
CA ASP A 112 8.06 19.37 -10.40
C ASP A 112 6.95 18.64 -11.15
N VAL A 113 5.73 19.21 -11.16
CA VAL A 113 4.58 18.64 -11.88
C VAL A 113 4.82 18.65 -13.39
N LEU A 114 5.25 19.78 -13.96
CA LEU A 114 5.56 19.89 -15.39
C LEU A 114 6.69 18.92 -15.79
N THR A 115 7.74 18.81 -14.98
CA THR A 115 8.84 17.85 -15.18
C THR A 115 8.32 16.43 -15.24
N SER A 116 7.46 16.08 -14.29
CA SER A 116 6.86 14.75 -14.17
C SER A 116 6.01 14.40 -15.37
N TYR A 117 5.17 15.33 -15.81
CA TYR A 117 4.27 15.12 -16.95
C TYR A 117 5.05 15.10 -18.25
N TRP A 118 6.08 15.92 -18.40
CA TRP A 118 6.88 15.93 -19.61
C TRP A 118 7.63 14.62 -19.78
N ILE A 119 8.32 14.16 -18.74
CA ILE A 119 9.06 12.90 -18.77
C ILE A 119 8.12 11.73 -19.02
N ARG A 120 6.99 11.63 -18.29
CA ARG A 120 5.99 10.57 -18.54
C ARG A 120 5.42 10.64 -19.95
N GLY A 121 5.16 11.86 -20.41
CA GLY A 121 4.71 12.16 -21.77
C GLY A 121 5.62 11.51 -22.79
N TRP A 122 6.89 11.89 -22.87
CA TRP A 122 7.76 11.30 -23.89
C TRP A 122 8.14 9.84 -23.63
N VAL A 123 8.23 9.37 -22.37
CA VAL A 123 8.44 7.95 -22.04
C VAL A 123 7.32 7.07 -22.61
N LEU A 124 6.08 7.54 -22.50
CA LEU A 124 4.90 6.84 -23.01
C LEU A 124 4.56 7.20 -24.46
N LYS A 125 5.40 8.00 -25.14
CA LYS A 125 5.09 8.59 -26.46
C LYS A 125 3.74 9.31 -26.48
N TRP A 126 3.41 9.92 -25.35
CA TRP A 126 2.14 10.54 -25.01
C TRP A 126 0.95 9.61 -25.12
N TRP A 127 1.12 8.29 -25.27
CA TRP A 127 0.01 7.36 -25.42
C TRP A 127 -0.85 7.25 -24.15
N PRO A 128 -2.19 7.32 -24.22
CA PRO A 128 -3.05 7.60 -25.40
C PRO A 128 -3.42 9.10 -25.54
N LEU A 129 -2.79 9.97 -24.76
CA LEU A 129 -3.00 11.41 -24.68
C LEU A 129 -2.41 12.23 -25.86
N GLN A 130 -1.64 11.63 -26.77
CA GLN A 130 -0.99 12.32 -27.90
C GLN A 130 -1.99 13.02 -28.82
N LYS A 131 -3.21 12.47 -28.93
CA LYS A 131 -4.31 13.05 -29.71
C LYS A 131 -5.05 14.16 -28.94
N TYR A 132 -4.96 14.17 -27.62
CA TYR A 132 -5.88 14.90 -26.74
C TYR A 132 -5.22 16.01 -25.93
N VAL A 133 -3.90 16.02 -25.74
CA VAL A 133 -3.23 17.10 -25.01
C VAL A 133 -2.74 18.15 -26.00
N ASP A 134 -3.13 19.40 -25.78
CA ASP A 134 -2.69 20.52 -26.61
C ASP A 134 -1.45 21.20 -26.03
N HIS A 135 -1.50 21.58 -24.75
CA HIS A 135 -0.35 22.06 -24.00
C HIS A 135 -0.63 21.97 -22.50
N ILE A 136 0.46 22.04 -21.72
CA ILE A 136 0.44 22.05 -20.26
C ILE A 136 1.37 23.18 -19.82
N GLU A 137 0.87 24.04 -18.93
CA GLU A 137 1.59 25.23 -18.49
C GLU A 137 1.50 25.45 -16.98
N ALA A 138 2.42 26.26 -16.47
CA ALA A 138 2.44 26.75 -15.11
C ALA A 138 2.58 28.28 -15.15
N PRO A 139 1.50 29.04 -14.92
CA PRO A 139 1.59 30.51 -14.87
C PRO A 139 2.31 31.02 -13.61
N ASP A 140 2.41 30.20 -12.57
CA ASP A 140 3.08 30.54 -11.31
C ASP A 140 3.57 29.27 -10.58
N LYS A 141 4.26 29.45 -9.44
CA LYS A 141 4.89 28.37 -8.64
C LYS A 141 3.90 27.31 -8.13
N TYR A 142 2.61 27.62 -8.05
CA TYR A 142 1.59 26.79 -7.39
C TYR A 142 0.33 26.56 -8.25
N THR A 143 0.40 26.82 -9.55
CA THR A 143 -0.70 26.60 -10.48
C THR A 143 -0.22 25.78 -11.67
N VAL A 144 -0.97 24.71 -12.01
CA VAL A 144 -0.76 23.92 -13.23
C VAL A 144 -2.04 23.95 -14.05
N VAL A 145 -1.94 24.26 -15.34
CA VAL A 145 -3.08 24.32 -16.27
C VAL A 145 -2.86 23.34 -17.40
N ILE A 146 -3.88 22.51 -17.67
CA ILE A 146 -3.85 21.46 -18.67
C ILE A 146 -4.96 21.72 -19.68
N TYR A 147 -4.61 21.76 -20.97
CA TYR A 147 -5.56 21.97 -22.06
C TYR A 147 -5.76 20.66 -22.81
N VAL A 148 -6.91 20.02 -22.58
CA VAL A 148 -7.28 18.75 -23.21
C VAL A 148 -8.25 19.03 -24.37
N LYS A 149 -7.87 18.70 -25.61
CA LYS A 149 -8.70 18.81 -26.81
C LYS A 149 -9.99 18.00 -26.66
N ARG A 150 -11.09 18.53 -27.20
CA ARG A 150 -12.38 17.83 -27.26
C ARG A 150 -12.50 16.97 -28.53
N PRO A 151 -13.16 15.79 -28.43
CA PRO A 151 -13.73 15.22 -27.21
C PRO A 151 -12.63 14.66 -26.28
N ALA A 152 -12.74 14.96 -24.97
CA ALA A 152 -11.73 14.58 -23.99
C ALA A 152 -11.92 13.12 -23.54
N PRO A 153 -10.86 12.31 -23.40
CA PRO A 153 -10.99 10.91 -23.00
C PRO A 153 -11.48 10.74 -21.56
N LEU A 154 -12.51 9.95 -21.31
CA LEU A 154 -13.06 9.62 -19.98
C LEU A 154 -11.99 9.46 -18.86
N PRO A 155 -10.86 8.75 -19.06
CA PRO A 155 -9.83 8.59 -18.03
C PRO A 155 -8.85 9.76 -17.84
N TYR A 156 -8.97 10.90 -18.55
CA TYR A 156 -7.96 11.98 -18.51
C TYR A 156 -7.65 12.47 -17.09
N LYS A 157 -8.68 12.62 -16.23
CA LYS A 157 -8.49 13.03 -14.82
C LYS A 157 -7.69 12.00 -14.04
N TRP A 158 -7.93 10.72 -14.29
CA TRP A 158 -7.23 9.65 -13.62
C TRP A 158 -5.73 9.68 -13.93
N TRP A 159 -5.36 9.98 -15.17
CA TRP A 159 -3.97 10.15 -15.56
C TRP A 159 -3.31 11.35 -14.90
N PHE A 160 -3.86 12.55 -15.09
CA PHE A 160 -3.24 13.78 -14.59
C PHE A 160 -3.31 13.92 -13.08
N LEU A 161 -4.49 13.72 -12.47
CA LEU A 161 -4.68 14.04 -11.05
C LEU A 161 -4.13 12.95 -10.12
N ARG A 162 -4.03 11.70 -10.58
CA ARG A 162 -3.60 10.55 -9.75
C ARG A 162 -2.36 9.84 -10.26
N GLN A 163 -2.40 9.32 -11.50
CA GLN A 163 -1.40 8.34 -11.95
C GLN A 163 -0.02 8.96 -12.20
N TRP A 164 0.02 10.19 -12.71
CA TRP A 164 1.26 10.87 -13.05
C TRP A 164 1.85 11.59 -11.82
N THR A 165 2.21 10.78 -10.81
CA THR A 165 2.78 11.21 -9.54
C THR A 165 4.00 12.15 -9.73
N PRO A 166 4.03 13.32 -9.09
CA PRO A 166 5.16 14.24 -9.19
C PRO A 166 6.50 13.61 -8.78
N VAL A 167 7.59 14.10 -9.40
CA VAL A 167 8.99 13.80 -9.12
C VAL A 167 9.75 15.12 -9.01
N PRO A 168 10.81 15.18 -8.20
CA PRO A 168 11.50 16.44 -7.94
C PRO A 168 12.29 16.93 -9.16
N PHE A 169 12.17 18.21 -9.49
CA PHE A 169 12.98 18.88 -10.50
C PHE A 169 14.46 18.85 -10.15
N SER A 170 14.82 18.90 -8.86
CA SER A 170 16.21 18.78 -8.41
C SER A 170 16.88 17.47 -8.86
N GLN A 171 16.11 16.39 -8.97
CA GLN A 171 16.60 15.08 -9.39
C GLN A 171 16.43 14.84 -10.90
N TYR A 172 15.29 15.24 -11.46
CA TYR A 172 14.89 14.88 -12.83
C TYR A 172 14.88 16.03 -13.84
N GLY A 173 15.16 17.26 -13.42
CA GLY A 173 15.13 18.45 -14.29
C GLY A 173 16.09 18.37 -15.49
N GLN A 174 17.18 17.62 -15.36
CA GLN A 174 18.11 17.33 -16.47
C GLN A 174 17.45 16.57 -17.64
N PHE A 175 16.30 15.92 -17.42
CA PHE A 175 15.51 15.22 -18.44
C PHE A 175 14.31 16.03 -18.94
N ALA A 176 14.23 17.29 -18.51
CA ALA A 176 13.18 18.24 -18.85
C ALA A 176 13.82 19.61 -19.19
N PRO A 177 14.68 19.68 -20.23
CA PRO A 177 15.48 20.87 -20.51
C PRO A 177 14.61 22.07 -20.93
N GLY A 178 14.88 23.24 -20.36
CA GLY A 178 14.18 24.48 -20.73
C GLY A 178 12.81 24.68 -20.06
N LEU A 179 12.39 23.82 -19.12
CA LEU A 179 11.24 24.14 -18.26
C LEU A 179 11.56 25.33 -17.35
N THR A 180 10.62 26.28 -17.30
CA THR A 180 10.67 27.46 -16.43
C THR A 180 9.31 27.70 -15.77
N ILE A 181 9.29 28.54 -14.73
CA ILE A 181 8.08 29.15 -14.19
C ILE A 181 8.23 30.68 -14.24
N PRO A 182 7.28 31.42 -14.84
CA PRO A 182 6.18 30.91 -15.66
C PRO A 182 6.70 30.18 -16.92
N GLY A 183 5.95 29.22 -17.42
CA GLY A 183 6.36 28.44 -18.59
C GLY A 183 5.42 27.30 -18.96
N LYS A 184 5.77 26.57 -20.04
CA LYS A 184 4.99 25.45 -20.57
C LYS A 184 5.87 24.28 -20.95
N ILE A 185 5.29 23.09 -21.01
CA ILE A 185 5.97 21.90 -21.53
C ILE A 185 6.16 22.06 -23.05
N PRO A 186 7.38 21.94 -23.59
CA PRO A 186 7.60 21.89 -25.02
C PRO A 186 7.29 20.48 -25.54
N LEU A 187 6.08 20.31 -26.07
CA LEU A 187 5.61 19.03 -26.62
C LEU A 187 6.28 18.63 -27.94
N GLU A 188 6.94 19.59 -28.61
CA GLU A 188 7.61 19.42 -29.90
C GLU A 188 9.03 20.01 -29.87
N GLY A 189 9.88 19.61 -30.83
CA GLY A 189 11.21 20.22 -31.05
C GLY A 189 12.31 19.80 -30.07
N VAL A 190 12.10 18.74 -29.28
CA VAL A 190 13.11 18.19 -28.36
C VAL A 190 13.43 16.74 -28.74
N ASP A 191 14.71 16.40 -28.79
CA ASP A 191 15.17 15.02 -29.00
C ASP A 191 14.88 14.18 -27.74
N THR A 192 13.70 13.59 -27.73
CA THR A 192 13.24 12.74 -26.63
C THR A 192 13.86 11.35 -26.65
N GLU A 193 14.46 10.91 -27.77
CA GLU A 193 15.10 9.60 -27.87
C GLU A 193 16.42 9.58 -27.11
N GLU A 194 17.23 10.63 -27.29
CA GLU A 194 18.47 10.85 -26.53
C GLU A 194 18.18 11.01 -25.03
N LEU A 195 17.15 11.79 -24.66
CA LEU A 195 16.71 11.92 -23.26
C LEU A 195 16.25 10.58 -22.67
N ALA A 196 15.52 9.77 -23.45
CA ALA A 196 15.09 8.45 -23.01
C ALA A 196 16.26 7.50 -22.80
N LYS A 197 17.31 7.57 -23.62
CA LYS A 197 18.54 6.80 -23.41
C LYS A 197 19.23 7.20 -22.11
N LYS A 198 19.45 8.50 -21.90
CA LYS A 198 20.06 9.03 -20.66
C LYS A 198 19.24 8.66 -19.43
N LEU A 199 17.92 8.78 -19.51
CA LEU A 199 17.04 8.39 -18.40
C LEU A 199 17.15 6.89 -18.12
N ARG A 200 17.18 6.01 -19.13
CA ARG A 200 17.36 4.56 -18.91
C ARG A 200 18.69 4.22 -18.22
N GLU A 201 19.73 5.01 -18.47
CA GLU A 201 21.05 4.85 -17.84
C GLU A 201 21.15 5.52 -16.47
N TYR A 202 20.23 6.43 -16.14
CA TYR A 202 20.22 7.16 -14.86
C TYR A 202 20.06 6.22 -13.66
N ARG A 203 20.99 6.32 -12.71
CA ARG A 203 21.05 5.55 -11.46
C ARG A 203 21.17 6.54 -10.29
N PRO A 204 20.08 7.17 -9.84
CA PRO A 204 20.16 8.02 -8.65
C PRO A 204 20.54 7.18 -7.42
N ASP A 205 21.27 7.74 -6.46
CA ASP A 205 21.71 7.01 -5.25
C ASP A 205 20.59 6.80 -4.23
N LYS A 206 19.59 7.69 -4.25
CA LYS A 206 18.44 7.66 -3.35
C LYS A 206 17.17 8.12 -4.06
N LEU A 207 16.03 7.69 -3.53
CA LEU A 207 14.73 8.20 -3.92
C LEU A 207 14.38 9.46 -3.13
N VAL A 208 14.01 10.54 -3.82
CA VAL A 208 13.54 11.79 -3.20
C VAL A 208 12.02 11.88 -3.31
N GLY A 209 11.36 12.16 -2.19
CA GLY A 209 9.90 12.08 -2.07
C GLY A 209 9.29 13.12 -1.13
N THR A 210 8.00 13.40 -1.28
CA THR A 210 7.23 14.25 -0.36
C THR A 210 6.61 13.44 0.79
N GLY A 211 6.51 12.12 0.64
CA GLY A 211 5.85 11.21 1.56
C GLY A 211 6.52 11.07 2.93
N PRO A 212 5.81 10.45 3.89
CA PRO A 212 6.25 10.39 5.28
C PRO A 212 7.42 9.45 5.54
N TYR A 213 7.82 8.63 4.57
CA TYR A 213 8.86 7.62 4.77
C TYR A 213 10.02 7.80 3.80
N GLU A 214 11.14 7.20 4.17
CA GLU A 214 12.32 6.98 3.33
C GLU A 214 12.82 5.55 3.52
N TYR A 215 13.64 5.06 2.59
CA TYR A 215 14.26 3.74 2.75
C TYR A 215 15.37 3.80 3.78
N GLU A 216 15.28 2.95 4.80
CA GLU A 216 16.35 2.73 5.76
C GLU A 216 17.31 1.64 5.25
N SER A 217 16.76 0.51 4.81
CA SER A 217 17.52 -0.63 4.30
C SER A 217 16.64 -1.56 3.47
N TYR A 218 17.26 -2.52 2.79
CA TYR A 218 16.55 -3.56 2.05
C TYR A 218 17.43 -4.82 1.93
N THR A 219 16.77 -5.96 1.77
CA THR A 219 17.37 -7.27 1.50
C THR A 219 16.61 -7.95 0.37
N SER A 220 17.09 -9.09 -0.14
CA SER A 220 16.37 -9.82 -1.20
C SER A 220 14.90 -10.18 -0.87
N THR A 221 14.53 -10.14 0.41
CA THR A 221 13.21 -10.51 0.94
C THR A 221 12.45 -9.36 1.60
N GLU A 222 13.07 -8.23 1.92
CA GLU A 222 12.45 -7.18 2.73
C GLU A 222 12.84 -5.78 2.29
N TRP A 223 11.89 -4.84 2.42
CA TRP A 223 12.12 -3.41 2.32
C TRP A 223 11.80 -2.76 3.66
N VAL A 224 12.74 -2.00 4.20
CA VAL A 224 12.60 -1.31 5.49
C VAL A 224 12.49 0.18 5.24
N TYR A 225 11.37 0.74 5.69
CA TYR A 225 11.07 2.16 5.63
C TYR A 225 11.18 2.76 7.02
N ARG A 226 11.79 3.95 7.12
CA ARG A 226 11.81 4.76 8.34
C ARG A 226 10.99 6.01 8.13
N ARG A 227 10.22 6.38 9.16
CA ARG A 227 9.44 7.62 9.17
C ARG A 227 10.37 8.82 9.21
N ARG A 228 10.07 9.82 8.39
CA ARG A 228 10.69 11.15 8.40
C ARG A 228 10.02 12.04 9.44
N PRO A 229 10.78 12.85 10.20
CA PRO A 229 10.21 13.72 11.23
C PRO A 229 9.37 14.87 10.66
N ASP A 230 9.72 15.40 9.49
CA ASP A 230 9.13 16.62 8.94
C ASP A 230 8.05 16.37 7.87
N TYR A 231 7.14 15.42 8.11
CA TYR A 231 6.07 15.14 7.15
C TYR A 231 5.06 16.31 7.07
N TRP A 232 4.76 16.75 5.84
CA TRP A 232 4.02 17.97 5.60
C TRP A 232 2.55 17.91 6.04
N VAL A 233 1.92 16.73 6.05
CA VAL A 233 0.51 16.57 6.46
C VAL A 233 0.31 16.99 7.91
N GLU A 234 1.21 16.55 8.79
CA GLU A 234 1.23 16.95 10.20
C GLU A 234 1.58 18.43 10.35
N LYS A 235 2.67 18.86 9.71
CA LYS A 235 3.16 20.24 9.81
C LYS A 235 2.16 21.30 9.34
N LEU A 236 1.40 21.00 8.29
CA LEU A 236 0.40 21.91 7.72
C LEU A 236 -1.00 21.67 8.31
N GLY A 237 -1.16 20.71 9.23
CA GLY A 237 -2.45 20.42 9.87
C GLY A 237 -3.52 19.96 8.86
N VAL A 238 -3.14 19.24 7.82
CA VAL A 238 -4.05 18.86 6.73
C VAL A 238 -5.02 17.80 7.21
N THR A 239 -6.30 18.02 6.96
CA THR A 239 -7.39 17.12 7.33
C THR A 239 -8.30 16.78 6.16
N TRP A 240 -8.86 15.58 6.20
CA TRP A 240 -9.84 15.07 5.26
C TRP A 240 -11.09 14.61 6.01
N LYS A 241 -12.22 14.64 5.31
CA LYS A 241 -13.52 14.18 5.83
C LYS A 241 -13.98 12.94 5.10
N LEU A 242 -14.46 11.97 5.88
CA LEU A 242 -15.17 10.80 5.41
C LEU A 242 -16.64 10.91 5.77
N GLU A 243 -17.50 10.89 4.76
CA GLU A 243 -18.96 10.89 4.95
C GLU A 243 -19.45 9.44 4.91
N THR A 244 -20.00 8.98 6.03
CA THR A 244 -20.51 7.62 6.18
C THR A 244 -21.96 7.63 6.64
N ALA A 245 -22.65 6.49 6.53
CA ALA A 245 -23.98 6.32 7.10
C ALA A 245 -24.01 6.49 8.65
N LYS A 246 -22.85 6.39 9.32
CA LYS A 246 -22.71 6.57 10.77
C LYS A 246 -22.31 8.01 11.17
N GLY A 247 -22.17 8.92 10.20
CA GLY A 247 -21.79 10.31 10.41
C GLY A 247 -20.56 10.73 9.61
N THR A 248 -20.15 11.98 9.84
CA THR A 248 -18.95 12.60 9.27
C THR A 248 -17.77 12.40 10.21
N PHE A 249 -16.67 11.87 9.68
CA PHE A 249 -15.44 11.62 10.45
C PHE A 249 -14.26 12.36 9.85
N GLU A 250 -13.44 12.96 10.71
CA GLU A 250 -12.23 13.69 10.30
C GLU A 250 -10.97 12.88 10.63
N PHE A 251 -10.01 12.91 9.71
CA PHE A 251 -8.69 12.29 9.88
C PHE A 251 -7.62 13.13 9.17
N GLY A 252 -6.34 12.90 9.49
CA GLY A 252 -5.21 13.67 8.96
C GLY A 252 -4.40 14.38 10.04
N GLY A 253 -3.35 15.08 9.63
CA GLY A 253 -2.36 15.71 10.49
C GLY A 253 -2.90 16.80 11.43
N GLY A 254 -4.05 17.41 11.09
CA GLY A 254 -4.71 18.39 11.96
C GLY A 254 -5.62 17.78 13.03
N VAL A 255 -5.82 16.45 13.06
CA VAL A 255 -6.71 15.78 14.03
C VAL A 255 -5.92 15.30 15.25
N PRO A 256 -6.44 15.49 16.48
CA PRO A 256 -5.81 14.95 17.69
C PRO A 256 -5.52 13.44 17.61
N GLY A 257 -4.30 13.06 18.00
CA GLY A 257 -3.86 11.66 17.95
C GLY A 257 -3.45 11.19 16.55
N TYR A 258 -3.28 12.09 15.57
CA TYR A 258 -2.57 11.76 14.34
C TYR A 258 -1.19 11.18 14.69
N ARG A 259 -0.89 10.00 14.13
CA ARG A 259 0.40 9.34 14.29
C ARG A 259 0.61 8.39 13.13
N LEU A 260 1.86 8.22 12.74
CA LEU A 260 2.29 7.23 11.76
C LEU A 260 3.20 6.21 12.44
N PHE A 261 3.34 5.04 11.83
CA PHE A 261 4.31 4.04 12.28
C PHE A 261 5.73 4.58 12.16
N ASP A 262 6.59 4.29 13.13
CA ASP A 262 7.98 4.76 13.10
C ASP A 262 8.81 4.00 12.07
N LYS A 263 8.46 2.72 11.85
CA LYS A 263 9.08 1.84 10.86
C LYS A 263 8.03 0.99 10.14
N ILE A 264 8.25 0.72 8.86
CA ILE A 264 7.47 -0.24 8.09
C ILE A 264 8.41 -1.27 7.48
N ILE A 265 8.15 -2.55 7.73
CA ILE A 265 8.87 -3.66 7.13
C ILE A 265 7.94 -4.33 6.13
N TRP A 266 8.22 -4.10 4.85
CA TRP A 266 7.51 -4.74 3.75
C TRP A 266 8.24 -6.01 3.34
N HIS A 267 7.66 -7.14 3.72
CA HIS A 267 8.08 -8.48 3.36
C HIS A 267 7.63 -8.82 1.94
N ARG A 268 8.58 -9.25 1.12
CA ARG A 268 8.32 -9.71 -0.25
C ARG A 268 7.62 -11.07 -0.20
N ARG A 269 6.42 -11.12 -0.76
CA ARG A 269 5.70 -12.39 -0.98
C ARG A 269 6.39 -13.18 -2.10
N ILE A 270 7.00 -14.33 -1.77
CA ILE A 270 7.62 -15.24 -2.75
C ILE A 270 6.54 -16.00 -3.53
N SER A 271 5.61 -16.64 -2.83
CA SER A 271 4.43 -17.31 -3.38
C SER A 271 3.30 -17.29 -2.37
N ASP A 272 2.08 -17.57 -2.82
CA ASP A 272 0.94 -17.68 -1.91
C ASP A 272 1.12 -18.81 -0.88
N PRO A 273 1.40 -20.07 -1.28
CA PRO A 273 1.48 -21.17 -0.31
C PRO A 273 2.60 -21.04 0.71
N ALA A 274 3.76 -20.51 0.29
CA ALA A 274 4.89 -20.29 1.20
C ALA A 274 4.57 -19.25 2.29
N SER A 275 3.58 -18.38 2.04
CA SER A 275 3.18 -17.33 2.96
C SER A 275 2.17 -17.80 4.02
N TRP A 276 1.39 -18.84 3.73
CA TRP A 276 0.28 -19.26 4.61
C TRP A 276 0.71 -19.56 6.05
N PRO A 277 1.79 -20.33 6.33
CA PRO A 277 2.20 -20.61 7.70
C PRO A 277 2.58 -19.34 8.48
N LEU A 278 3.20 -18.36 7.80
CA LEU A 278 3.61 -17.08 8.42
C LEU A 278 2.40 -16.19 8.72
N ILE A 279 1.42 -16.14 7.82
CA ILE A 279 0.14 -15.45 8.03
C ILE A 279 -0.59 -16.08 9.22
N MET A 280 -0.70 -17.40 9.25
CA MET A 280 -1.35 -18.14 10.32
C MET A 280 -0.67 -17.94 11.68
N ALA A 281 0.67 -17.89 11.68
CA ALA A 281 1.48 -17.55 12.85
C ALA A 281 1.33 -16.08 13.30
N GLY A 282 0.63 -15.24 12.54
CA GLY A 282 0.40 -13.83 12.87
C GLY A 282 1.63 -12.94 12.72
N LYS A 283 2.53 -13.26 11.79
CA LYS A 283 3.77 -12.50 11.55
C LYS A 283 3.57 -11.14 10.88
N PHE A 284 2.39 -10.87 10.35
CA PHE A 284 2.10 -9.69 9.54
C PHE A 284 0.84 -8.97 10.03
N ASP A 285 0.88 -7.65 9.93
CA ASP A 285 -0.21 -6.74 10.30
C ASP A 285 -1.14 -6.48 9.13
N TYR A 286 -0.62 -6.47 7.91
CA TYR A 286 -1.41 -6.32 6.71
C TYR A 286 -0.88 -7.25 5.61
N THR A 287 -1.77 -8.01 4.98
CA THR A 287 -1.40 -8.90 3.88
C THR A 287 -2.38 -8.82 2.72
N TRP A 288 -1.84 -8.83 1.50
CA TRP A 288 -2.57 -9.13 0.28
C TRP A 288 -1.90 -10.33 -0.39
N THR A 289 -2.47 -11.50 -0.16
CA THR A 289 -1.91 -12.81 -0.52
C THR A 289 -3.09 -13.74 -0.73
N GLY A 290 -3.09 -14.48 -1.83
CA GLY A 290 -4.09 -15.52 -2.09
C GLY A 290 -4.00 -16.60 -1.02
N LEU A 291 -5.12 -16.97 -0.43
CA LEU A 291 -5.24 -18.00 0.60
C LEU A 291 -5.98 -19.21 0.04
N SER A 292 -5.54 -20.42 0.41
CA SER A 292 -6.45 -21.57 0.25
C SER A 292 -7.74 -21.32 1.05
N GLU A 293 -8.83 -21.98 0.66
CA GLU A 293 -10.10 -21.90 1.39
C GLU A 293 -9.92 -22.16 2.89
N THR A 294 -9.17 -23.20 3.25
CA THR A 294 -8.89 -23.54 4.65
C THR A 294 -8.11 -22.44 5.38
N CYS A 295 -7.08 -21.87 4.74
CA CYS A 295 -6.32 -20.78 5.33
C CYS A 295 -7.18 -19.54 5.52
N TYR A 296 -7.96 -19.18 4.51
CA TYR A 296 -8.87 -18.04 4.56
C TYR A 296 -9.91 -18.19 5.67
N GLU A 297 -10.61 -19.32 5.75
CA GLU A 297 -11.61 -19.58 6.80
C GLU A 297 -10.99 -19.57 8.20
N THR A 298 -9.74 -20.01 8.34
CA THR A 298 -9.06 -19.96 9.64
C THR A 298 -8.68 -18.53 10.03
N VAL A 299 -8.12 -17.75 9.10
CA VAL A 299 -7.78 -16.34 9.33
C VAL A 299 -9.03 -15.51 9.65
N LYS A 300 -10.11 -15.71 8.90
CA LYS A 300 -11.40 -15.03 9.08
C LYS A 300 -12.02 -15.23 10.46
N ARG A 301 -11.75 -16.36 11.12
CA ARG A 301 -12.24 -16.69 12.47
C ARG A 301 -11.26 -16.34 13.58
N LYS A 302 -10.04 -15.93 13.24
CA LYS A 302 -8.98 -15.63 14.21
C LYS A 302 -9.31 -14.30 14.93
N PRO A 303 -9.42 -14.28 16.28
CA PRO A 303 -9.57 -13.04 17.02
C PRO A 303 -8.44 -12.05 16.72
N GLY A 304 -8.75 -10.76 16.70
CA GLY A 304 -7.77 -9.70 16.42
C GLY A 304 -7.45 -9.48 14.93
N TYR A 305 -8.03 -10.29 14.05
CA TYR A 305 -7.89 -10.16 12.60
C TYR A 305 -9.22 -9.81 11.93
N TRP A 306 -9.14 -8.94 10.94
CA TRP A 306 -10.22 -8.64 10.02
C TRP A 306 -9.80 -9.06 8.61
N ALA A 307 -10.61 -9.92 7.99
CA ALA A 307 -10.41 -10.37 6.61
C ALA A 307 -11.53 -9.83 5.70
N PRO A 308 -11.48 -8.55 5.28
CA PRO A 308 -12.49 -8.01 4.38
C PRO A 308 -12.39 -8.64 3.00
N THR A 309 -13.56 -8.83 2.39
CA THR A 309 -13.70 -9.17 0.97
C THR A 309 -14.75 -8.28 0.33
N GLY A 310 -14.60 -7.99 -0.96
CA GLY A 310 -15.54 -7.17 -1.71
C GLY A 310 -15.42 -7.37 -3.22
N PRO A 311 -16.34 -6.80 -4.00
CA PRO A 311 -16.26 -6.84 -5.46
C PRO A 311 -14.94 -6.19 -5.88
N TRP A 312 -14.20 -6.89 -6.74
CA TRP A 312 -12.99 -6.32 -7.35
C TRP A 312 -13.28 -5.73 -8.72
N LEU A 313 -14.40 -6.15 -9.33
CA LEU A 313 -14.70 -5.92 -10.74
C LEU A 313 -13.56 -6.30 -11.68
N HIS A 314 -12.99 -7.47 -11.42
CA HIS A 314 -11.79 -7.98 -12.04
C HIS A 314 -11.77 -9.51 -11.93
N GLY A 315 -10.98 -10.21 -12.73
CA GLY A 315 -10.90 -11.67 -12.62
C GLY A 315 -10.24 -12.31 -13.83
N HIS A 316 -10.38 -13.64 -13.95
CA HIS A 316 -9.62 -14.44 -14.90
C HIS A 316 -10.36 -14.61 -16.22
N ALA A 317 -9.60 -14.60 -17.31
CA ALA A 317 -10.02 -15.04 -18.62
C ALA A 317 -8.98 -16.01 -19.19
N LEU A 318 -9.44 -16.95 -20.01
CA LEU A 318 -8.58 -17.83 -20.81
C LEU A 318 -8.34 -17.16 -22.16
N TYR A 319 -7.11 -16.72 -22.38
CA TYR A 319 -6.67 -16.08 -23.60
C TYR A 319 -6.30 -17.13 -24.64
N PHE A 320 -6.64 -16.87 -25.90
CA PHE A 320 -6.31 -17.73 -27.03
C PHE A 320 -5.28 -17.07 -27.94
N ASN A 321 -4.30 -17.83 -28.40
CA ASN A 321 -3.52 -17.46 -29.57
C ASN A 321 -4.39 -17.63 -30.83
N CYS A 322 -4.96 -16.53 -31.33
CA CYS A 322 -5.91 -16.52 -32.43
C CYS A 322 -5.29 -16.86 -33.79
N LYS A 323 -3.96 -16.74 -33.92
CA LYS A 323 -3.21 -17.21 -35.09
C LYS A 323 -3.07 -18.73 -35.09
N LYS A 324 -2.87 -19.35 -33.93
CA LYS A 324 -2.72 -20.81 -33.81
C LYS A 324 -4.05 -21.55 -33.87
N PHE A 325 -5.09 -20.98 -33.27
CA PHE A 325 -6.41 -21.62 -33.14
C PHE A 325 -7.47 -20.87 -33.93
N PRO A 326 -7.96 -21.41 -35.07
CA PRO A 326 -9.11 -20.88 -35.78
C PRO A 326 -10.36 -20.80 -34.89
N LEU A 327 -11.33 -19.97 -35.28
CA LEU A 327 -12.52 -19.68 -34.46
C LEU A 327 -13.26 -20.94 -33.98
N LYS A 328 -13.53 -21.90 -34.87
CA LYS A 328 -14.20 -23.16 -34.49
C LYS A 328 -13.42 -23.98 -33.45
N VAL A 329 -12.10 -23.95 -33.50
CA VAL A 329 -11.24 -24.63 -32.51
C VAL A 329 -11.32 -23.92 -31.16
N ARG A 330 -11.34 -22.57 -31.14
CA ARG A 330 -11.54 -21.80 -29.90
C ARG A 330 -12.90 -22.07 -29.27
N TRP A 331 -13.98 -22.09 -30.07
CA TRP A 331 -15.31 -22.50 -29.61
C TRP A 331 -15.30 -23.92 -29.05
N ALA A 332 -14.68 -24.87 -29.73
CA ALA A 332 -14.60 -26.24 -29.24
C ALA A 332 -13.89 -26.34 -27.89
N ILE A 333 -12.77 -25.63 -27.72
CA ILE A 333 -12.05 -25.57 -26.44
C ILE A 333 -12.94 -24.97 -25.35
N ALA A 334 -13.66 -23.88 -25.62
CA ALA A 334 -14.58 -23.29 -24.66
C ALA A 334 -15.69 -24.26 -24.22
N TYR A 335 -16.32 -24.95 -25.18
CA TYR A 335 -17.34 -25.96 -24.90
C TYR A 335 -16.80 -27.22 -24.20
N ALA A 336 -15.49 -27.48 -24.26
CA ALA A 336 -14.84 -28.59 -23.57
C ALA A 336 -14.45 -28.26 -22.11
N ILE A 337 -14.70 -27.03 -21.64
CA ILE A 337 -14.37 -26.59 -20.28
C ILE A 337 -15.66 -26.44 -19.46
N ASP A 338 -15.75 -27.19 -18.36
CA ASP A 338 -16.75 -26.98 -17.32
C ASP A 338 -16.33 -25.80 -16.44
N LEU A 339 -17.04 -24.68 -16.61
CA LEU A 339 -16.77 -23.45 -15.88
C LEU A 339 -17.07 -23.58 -14.38
N LYS A 340 -18.05 -24.40 -13.98
CA LYS A 340 -18.36 -24.62 -12.56
C LYS A 340 -17.26 -25.41 -11.90
N GLU A 341 -16.77 -26.46 -12.55
CA GLU A 341 -15.60 -27.22 -12.08
C GLU A 341 -14.38 -26.29 -11.96
N TYR A 342 -14.09 -25.49 -13.00
CA TYR A 342 -13.00 -24.51 -12.94
C TYR A 342 -13.14 -23.52 -11.79
N CYS A 343 -14.34 -22.95 -11.56
CA CYS A 343 -14.54 -21.97 -10.49
C CYS A 343 -14.44 -22.60 -9.10
N SER A 344 -14.72 -23.89 -8.94
CA SER A 344 -14.57 -24.60 -7.66
C SER A 344 -13.11 -24.80 -7.23
N VAL A 345 -12.18 -24.79 -8.20
CA VAL A 345 -10.75 -25.00 -7.95
C VAL A 345 -9.93 -23.72 -8.06
N ALA A 346 -10.35 -22.76 -8.88
CA ALA A 346 -9.67 -21.49 -9.09
C ALA A 346 -9.97 -20.47 -7.97
N VAL A 347 -9.98 -20.95 -6.73
CA VAL A 347 -10.34 -20.20 -5.53
C VAL A 347 -9.09 -19.59 -4.89
N GLU A 348 -9.19 -18.32 -4.51
CA GLU A 348 -8.11 -17.58 -3.87
C GLU A 348 -8.44 -17.07 -2.46
N TRP A 349 -9.70 -16.98 -2.05
CA TRP A 349 -10.09 -16.51 -0.71
C TRP A 349 -11.43 -17.11 -0.27
N GLY A 350 -11.52 -18.43 -0.26
CA GLY A 350 -12.77 -19.15 -0.01
C GLY A 350 -13.75 -19.10 -1.20
N PRO A 351 -14.77 -19.96 -1.22
CA PRO A 351 -15.65 -20.15 -2.37
C PRO A 351 -16.44 -18.88 -2.72
N GLU A 352 -16.67 -17.98 -1.76
CA GLU A 352 -17.32 -16.69 -2.03
C GLU A 352 -16.47 -15.72 -2.85
N SER A 353 -15.17 -16.01 -3.03
CA SER A 353 -14.24 -15.14 -3.74
C SER A 353 -14.32 -15.25 -5.26
N VAL A 354 -15.17 -16.13 -5.79
CA VAL A 354 -15.30 -16.40 -7.22
C VAL A 354 -16.76 -16.24 -7.63
N ILE A 355 -17.01 -15.40 -8.63
CA ILE A 355 -18.31 -15.24 -9.27
C ILE A 355 -18.17 -15.70 -10.72
N PRO A 356 -18.70 -16.86 -11.12
CA PRO A 356 -18.62 -17.34 -12.49
C PRO A 356 -19.14 -16.32 -13.50
N ALA A 357 -18.47 -16.19 -14.63
CA ALA A 357 -18.91 -15.34 -15.72
C ALA A 357 -19.98 -16.06 -16.54
N GLU A 358 -21.25 -15.94 -16.11
CA GLU A 358 -22.40 -16.48 -16.86
C GLU A 358 -22.43 -15.96 -18.30
N TRP A 359 -22.09 -14.68 -18.49
CA TRP A 359 -22.02 -14.02 -19.78
C TRP A 359 -20.57 -13.63 -20.06
N PRO A 360 -19.83 -14.40 -20.87
CA PRO A 360 -18.43 -14.11 -21.11
C PRO A 360 -18.28 -12.97 -22.14
N VAL A 361 -18.41 -11.74 -21.64
CA VAL A 361 -18.36 -10.49 -22.42
C VAL A 361 -17.28 -9.52 -21.93
N ALA A 362 -16.45 -9.97 -20.97
CA ALA A 362 -15.42 -9.19 -20.29
C ALA A 362 -15.92 -7.93 -19.55
N ILE A 363 -17.15 -8.00 -19.07
CA ILE A 363 -17.72 -7.08 -18.08
C ILE A 363 -17.89 -7.88 -16.80
N SER A 364 -17.69 -7.25 -15.65
CA SER A 364 -17.86 -7.95 -14.38
C SER A 364 -19.25 -8.58 -14.26
N PRO A 365 -19.38 -9.84 -13.84
CA PRO A 365 -20.66 -10.45 -13.50
C PRO A 365 -21.49 -9.58 -12.54
N SER A 366 -20.83 -8.89 -11.60
CA SER A 366 -21.50 -7.97 -10.67
C SER A 366 -22.02 -6.67 -11.32
N ASP A 367 -21.62 -6.34 -12.54
CA ASP A 367 -21.95 -5.07 -13.22
C ASP A 367 -22.53 -5.26 -14.64
N VAL A 368 -22.65 -6.49 -15.14
CA VAL A 368 -23.02 -6.77 -16.53
C VAL A 368 -24.38 -6.18 -16.91
N TYR A 369 -25.36 -6.20 -16.00
CA TYR A 369 -26.71 -5.70 -16.26
C TYR A 369 -26.83 -4.17 -16.21
N THR A 370 -25.83 -3.47 -15.69
CA THR A 370 -25.73 -1.99 -15.80
C THR A 370 -25.51 -1.58 -17.26
N TRP A 371 -24.82 -2.43 -18.03
CA TRP A 371 -24.38 -2.14 -19.39
C TRP A 371 -25.18 -2.87 -20.46
N LEU A 372 -25.61 -4.11 -20.19
CA LEU A 372 -26.23 -4.99 -21.18
C LEU A 372 -27.57 -5.52 -20.65
N PRO A 373 -28.70 -5.23 -21.33
CA PRO A 373 -30.01 -5.76 -20.94
C PRO A 373 -30.07 -7.29 -20.98
N LYS A 374 -30.81 -7.90 -20.05
CA LYS A 374 -30.96 -9.38 -19.95
C LYS A 374 -31.44 -10.03 -21.24
N ASP A 375 -32.44 -9.45 -21.89
CA ASP A 375 -33.00 -10.05 -23.11
C ASP A 375 -32.09 -9.87 -24.32
N TRP A 376 -31.26 -8.81 -24.32
CA TRP A 376 -30.20 -8.64 -25.31
C TRP A 376 -29.12 -9.72 -25.13
N LEU A 377 -28.66 -9.95 -23.89
CA LEU A 377 -27.69 -11.00 -23.57
C LEU A 377 -28.19 -12.38 -24.02
N LYS A 378 -29.42 -12.75 -23.65
CA LYS A 378 -30.03 -14.02 -24.07
C LYS A 378 -30.10 -14.21 -25.58
N LYS A 379 -30.31 -13.13 -26.33
CA LYS A 379 -30.46 -13.17 -27.79
C LYS A 379 -29.11 -13.30 -28.50
N TRP A 380 -28.09 -12.62 -28.02
CA TRP A 380 -26.86 -12.37 -28.80
C TRP A 380 -25.60 -12.98 -28.22
N ILE A 381 -25.59 -13.39 -26.95
CA ILE A 381 -24.39 -13.84 -26.25
C ILE A 381 -24.49 -15.33 -25.95
N ASP A 382 -23.43 -16.06 -26.30
CA ASP A 382 -23.26 -17.45 -25.96
C ASP A 382 -22.63 -17.58 -24.56
N LYS A 383 -23.21 -18.42 -23.72
CA LYS A 383 -22.68 -18.70 -22.37
C LYS A 383 -21.52 -19.69 -22.40
N TYR A 384 -21.34 -20.43 -23.50
CA TYR A 384 -20.39 -21.53 -23.61
C TYR A 384 -20.54 -22.57 -22.48
N GLU A 385 -21.78 -22.95 -22.17
CA GLU A 385 -22.06 -24.01 -21.20
C GLU A 385 -21.39 -25.33 -21.63
N TYR A 386 -20.82 -26.07 -20.67
CA TYR A 386 -20.08 -27.30 -20.94
C TYR A 386 -20.86 -28.26 -21.83
N ASN A 387 -20.31 -28.53 -23.02
CA ASN A 387 -20.94 -29.35 -24.05
C ASN A 387 -19.87 -30.07 -24.90
N PRO A 388 -19.33 -31.20 -24.42
CA PRO A 388 -18.28 -31.93 -25.13
C PRO A 388 -18.74 -32.47 -26.50
N GLU A 389 -20.04 -32.75 -26.69
CA GLU A 389 -20.57 -33.19 -27.99
C GLU A 389 -20.48 -32.08 -29.05
N LYS A 390 -20.87 -30.85 -28.67
CA LYS A 390 -20.73 -29.67 -29.54
C LYS A 390 -19.26 -29.36 -29.80
N ALA A 391 -18.39 -29.49 -28.80
CA ALA A 391 -16.95 -29.36 -28.98
C ALA A 391 -16.40 -30.37 -30.00
N GLU A 392 -16.82 -31.63 -29.91
CA GLU A 392 -16.42 -32.69 -30.84
C GLU A 392 -16.88 -32.42 -32.27
N LYS A 393 -18.12 -31.96 -32.45
CA LYS A 393 -18.65 -31.54 -33.75
C LYS A 393 -17.82 -30.41 -34.36
N LEU A 394 -17.52 -29.37 -33.57
CA LEU A 394 -16.75 -28.21 -34.01
C LEU A 394 -15.31 -28.58 -34.42
N LEU A 395 -14.65 -29.47 -33.69
CA LEU A 395 -13.33 -29.97 -34.06
C LEU A 395 -13.36 -30.76 -35.37
N LYS A 396 -14.34 -31.65 -35.55
CA LYS A 396 -14.53 -32.40 -36.81
C LYS A 396 -14.75 -31.45 -38.00
N GLU A 397 -15.60 -30.43 -37.83
CA GLU A 397 -15.82 -29.40 -38.85
C GLU A 397 -14.58 -28.56 -39.15
N ALA A 398 -13.66 -28.44 -38.20
CA ALA A 398 -12.37 -27.78 -38.38
C ALA A 398 -11.28 -28.72 -38.96
N GLY A 399 -11.65 -29.96 -39.36
CA GLY A 399 -10.75 -30.93 -39.97
C GLY A 399 -9.95 -31.80 -38.98
N TYR A 400 -10.25 -31.71 -37.68
CA TYR A 400 -9.59 -32.55 -36.68
C TYR A 400 -10.21 -33.94 -36.64
N THR A 401 -9.38 -34.94 -36.36
CA THR A 401 -9.81 -36.35 -36.27
C THR A 401 -9.54 -36.90 -34.88
N LYS A 402 -10.37 -37.86 -34.44
CA LYS A 402 -10.23 -38.51 -33.13
C LYS A 402 -9.80 -39.96 -33.34
N LYS A 403 -8.70 -40.37 -32.72
CA LYS A 403 -8.16 -41.73 -32.74
C LYS A 403 -7.65 -42.12 -31.36
N ASP A 404 -8.02 -43.32 -30.90
CA ASP A 404 -7.59 -43.86 -29.60
C ASP A 404 -7.86 -42.91 -28.42
N GLY A 405 -8.99 -42.20 -28.47
CA GLY A 405 -9.39 -41.21 -27.45
C GLY A 405 -8.71 -39.84 -27.57
N TRP A 406 -7.77 -39.66 -28.51
CA TRP A 406 -7.03 -38.41 -28.71
C TRP A 406 -7.41 -37.69 -30.01
N TRP A 407 -7.37 -36.37 -29.97
CA TRP A 407 -7.55 -35.51 -31.14
C TRP A 407 -6.23 -35.35 -31.89
N TYR A 408 -6.33 -35.27 -33.22
CA TYR A 408 -5.25 -35.02 -34.16
C TYR A 408 -5.62 -33.84 -35.05
N THR A 409 -4.65 -32.98 -35.34
CA THR A 409 -4.79 -31.82 -36.21
C THR A 409 -5.07 -32.25 -37.66
N PRO A 410 -5.53 -31.36 -38.55
CA PRO A 410 -5.73 -31.67 -39.97
C PRO A 410 -4.47 -32.23 -40.67
N GLU A 411 -3.28 -31.89 -40.16
CA GLU A 411 -1.99 -32.38 -40.64
C GLU A 411 -1.60 -33.76 -40.05
N GLY A 412 -2.47 -34.39 -39.26
CA GLY A 412 -2.27 -35.71 -38.68
C GLY A 412 -1.37 -35.74 -37.44
N LYS A 413 -1.03 -34.60 -36.84
CA LYS A 413 -0.24 -34.53 -35.60
C LYS A 413 -1.16 -34.60 -34.38
N LYS A 414 -0.73 -35.22 -33.29
CA LYS A 414 -1.51 -35.23 -32.03
C LYS A 414 -1.77 -33.79 -31.58
N PHE A 415 -3.02 -33.45 -31.31
CA PHE A 415 -3.40 -32.11 -30.88
C PHE A 415 -2.89 -31.86 -29.47
N THR A 416 -1.77 -31.13 -29.39
CA THR A 416 -1.06 -30.80 -28.16
C THR A 416 -1.08 -29.28 -27.95
N LEU A 417 -1.32 -28.84 -26.72
CA LEU A 417 -1.28 -27.41 -26.37
C LEU A 417 -0.76 -27.15 -24.95
N THR A 418 -0.46 -25.89 -24.67
CA THR A 418 0.02 -25.42 -23.37
C THR A 418 -0.91 -24.39 -22.74
N VAL A 419 -1.08 -24.44 -21.42
CA VAL A 419 -1.81 -23.43 -20.64
C VAL A 419 -0.79 -22.69 -19.77
N HIS A 420 -0.51 -21.43 -20.12
CA HIS A 420 0.44 -20.60 -19.38
C HIS A 420 -0.22 -19.96 -18.17
N VAL A 421 0.52 -19.86 -17.07
CA VAL A 421 0.06 -19.27 -15.82
C VAL A 421 1.24 -18.67 -15.01
N PRO A 422 1.06 -17.57 -14.26
CA PRO A 422 2.10 -17.07 -13.36
C PRO A 422 2.41 -18.10 -12.27
N ALA A 423 3.70 -18.35 -12.05
CA ALA A 423 4.16 -19.31 -11.05
C ALA A 423 3.79 -18.87 -9.62
N GLY A 424 3.35 -19.83 -8.79
CA GLY A 424 3.15 -19.62 -7.35
C GLY A 424 1.94 -18.80 -6.94
N TRP A 425 1.01 -18.51 -7.86
CA TRP A 425 -0.23 -17.78 -7.57
C TRP A 425 -1.36 -18.77 -7.26
N ALA A 426 -1.97 -18.64 -6.08
CA ALA A 426 -3.14 -19.41 -5.67
C ALA A 426 -4.29 -19.15 -6.64
N GLY A 427 -5.20 -20.12 -6.82
CA GLY A 427 -6.33 -20.06 -7.76
C GLY A 427 -5.94 -20.08 -9.25
N TRP A 428 -4.85 -19.43 -9.64
CA TRP A 428 -4.32 -19.42 -11.01
C TRP A 428 -3.75 -20.77 -11.41
N VAL A 429 -2.74 -21.24 -10.67
CA VAL A 429 -2.07 -22.53 -10.99
C VAL A 429 -3.06 -23.70 -10.92
N PRO A 430 -3.87 -23.86 -9.85
CA PRO A 430 -4.91 -24.89 -9.83
C PRO A 430 -5.94 -24.75 -10.96
N GLY A 431 -6.32 -23.52 -11.30
CA GLY A 431 -7.22 -23.24 -12.42
C GLY A 431 -6.65 -23.69 -13.77
N ALA A 432 -5.37 -23.41 -14.03
CA ALA A 432 -4.68 -23.82 -15.24
C ALA A 432 -4.54 -25.35 -15.32
N GLU A 433 -4.20 -26.00 -14.21
CA GLU A 433 -4.11 -27.46 -14.13
C GLU A 433 -5.47 -28.12 -14.35
N ASN A 434 -6.53 -27.52 -13.83
CA ASN A 434 -7.89 -28.00 -14.06
C ASN A 434 -8.27 -27.86 -15.54
N ILE A 435 -8.08 -26.71 -16.18
CA ILE A 435 -8.32 -26.54 -17.63
C ILE A 435 -7.54 -27.60 -18.42
N ALA A 436 -6.25 -27.79 -18.13
CA ALA A 436 -5.44 -28.81 -18.80
C ALA A 436 -5.98 -30.22 -18.56
N SER A 437 -6.44 -30.54 -17.35
CA SER A 437 -7.09 -31.81 -17.02
C SER A 437 -8.38 -32.02 -17.81
N GLN A 438 -9.26 -31.01 -17.88
CA GLN A 438 -10.52 -31.09 -18.62
C GLN A 438 -10.27 -31.33 -20.12
N LEU A 439 -9.30 -30.62 -20.70
CA LEU A 439 -8.91 -30.79 -22.10
C LEU A 439 -8.33 -32.18 -22.37
N ARG A 440 -7.53 -32.73 -21.45
CA ARG A 440 -7.06 -34.13 -21.53
C ARG A 440 -8.21 -35.12 -21.44
N ARG A 441 -9.19 -34.92 -20.54
CA ARG A 441 -10.41 -35.76 -20.48
C ARG A 441 -11.20 -35.72 -21.80
N PHE A 442 -11.19 -34.59 -22.50
CA PHE A 442 -11.81 -34.43 -23.81
C PHE A 442 -10.99 -35.02 -24.97
N GLY A 443 -9.71 -35.35 -24.74
CA GLY A 443 -8.80 -35.95 -25.72
C GLY A 443 -7.78 -34.98 -26.35
N ILE A 444 -7.61 -33.78 -25.81
CA ILE A 444 -6.58 -32.81 -26.23
C ILE A 444 -5.40 -32.91 -25.27
N ASP A 445 -4.18 -33.09 -25.79
CA ASP A 445 -2.97 -33.25 -24.96
C ASP A 445 -2.50 -31.88 -24.42
N ALA A 446 -3.09 -31.45 -23.31
CA ALA A 446 -2.81 -30.17 -22.67
C ALA A 446 -1.86 -30.31 -21.48
N ARG A 447 -0.92 -29.37 -21.31
CA ARG A 447 -0.04 -29.25 -20.13
C ARG A 447 0.14 -27.82 -19.66
N VAL A 448 0.46 -27.61 -18.39
CA VAL A 448 0.67 -26.26 -17.82
C VAL A 448 2.13 -25.83 -17.95
N ILE A 449 2.34 -24.55 -18.25
CA ILE A 449 3.64 -23.87 -18.16
C ILE A 449 3.53 -22.74 -17.16
N GLN A 450 4.30 -22.84 -16.08
CA GLN A 450 4.40 -21.78 -15.08
C GLN A 450 5.56 -20.85 -15.43
N LEU A 451 5.31 -19.54 -15.47
CA LEU A 451 6.34 -18.52 -15.74
C LEU A 451 6.48 -17.58 -14.55
N ASP A 452 7.71 -17.14 -14.29
CA ASP A 452 7.95 -16.04 -13.33
C ASP A 452 7.30 -14.74 -13.83
N TRP A 453 6.82 -13.91 -12.90
CA TRP A 453 6.10 -12.67 -13.22
C TRP A 453 6.95 -11.68 -14.03
N ALA A 454 8.27 -11.66 -13.84
CA ALA A 454 9.16 -10.78 -14.60
C ALA A 454 9.20 -11.15 -16.09
N MET A 455 9.03 -12.42 -16.44
CA MET A 455 8.98 -12.91 -17.83
C MET A 455 7.57 -12.81 -18.42
N TRP A 456 6.54 -12.91 -17.57
CA TRP A 456 5.13 -12.99 -17.95
C TRP A 456 4.71 -11.92 -18.97
N GLY A 457 5.08 -10.65 -18.69
CA GLY A 457 4.68 -9.52 -19.53
C GLY A 457 5.24 -9.60 -20.95
N ASP A 458 6.50 -10.01 -21.12
CA ASP A 458 7.15 -10.10 -22.42
C ASP A 458 6.59 -11.28 -23.23
N THR A 459 6.56 -12.47 -22.65
CA THR A 459 6.09 -13.70 -23.32
C THR A 459 4.62 -13.61 -23.73
N ILE A 460 3.74 -13.26 -22.78
CA ILE A 460 2.30 -13.32 -23.01
C ILE A 460 1.78 -12.07 -23.71
N ARG A 461 2.18 -10.87 -23.27
CA ARG A 461 1.53 -9.62 -23.71
C ARG A 461 2.22 -8.98 -24.91
N VAL A 462 3.55 -8.99 -24.93
CA VAL A 462 4.33 -8.36 -26.01
C VAL A 462 4.46 -9.31 -27.20
N LYS A 463 4.94 -10.53 -26.96
CA LYS A 463 5.30 -11.48 -28.03
C LYS A 463 4.14 -12.37 -28.49
N GLY A 464 3.18 -12.68 -27.60
CA GLY A 464 2.10 -13.63 -27.91
C GLY A 464 2.58 -15.08 -28.00
N GLU A 465 3.68 -15.41 -27.30
CA GLU A 465 4.34 -16.73 -27.34
C GLU A 465 3.66 -17.73 -26.37
N PHE A 466 2.40 -18.03 -26.63
CA PHE A 466 1.62 -19.02 -25.88
C PHE A 466 0.58 -19.70 -26.77
N ASP A 467 0.01 -20.81 -26.28
CA ASP A 467 -1.18 -21.42 -26.89
C ASP A 467 -2.44 -20.90 -26.21
N LEU A 468 -2.57 -21.20 -24.92
CA LEU A 468 -3.54 -20.64 -24.00
C LEU A 468 -2.82 -19.97 -22.84
N ALA A 469 -3.41 -18.92 -22.26
CA ALA A 469 -2.91 -18.30 -21.04
C ALA A 469 -4.07 -17.88 -20.15
N ILE A 470 -3.98 -18.13 -18.84
CA ILE A 470 -4.87 -17.44 -17.89
C ILE A 470 -4.33 -16.03 -17.73
N GLU A 471 -5.17 -15.01 -17.85
CA GLU A 471 -4.80 -13.61 -17.68
C GLU A 471 -6.02 -12.80 -17.22
N PHE A 472 -5.79 -11.61 -16.67
CA PHE A 472 -6.89 -10.74 -16.25
C PHE A 472 -7.69 -10.21 -17.44
N TRP A 473 -9.02 -10.08 -17.32
CA TRP A 473 -9.85 -9.46 -18.38
C TRP A 473 -10.01 -7.93 -18.28
N THR A 474 -9.56 -7.29 -17.21
CA THR A 474 -9.61 -5.83 -16.99
C THR A 474 -8.52 -5.38 -16.00
N TYR A 475 -8.43 -4.11 -15.59
CA TYR A 475 -7.69 -3.67 -14.38
C TYR A 475 -8.60 -3.00 -13.34
N GLY A 476 -9.91 -2.92 -13.59
CA GLY A 476 -10.93 -2.58 -12.60
C GLY A 476 -11.24 -1.07 -12.50
N LEU A 477 -11.24 -0.34 -13.62
CA LEU A 477 -11.67 1.08 -13.63
C LEU A 477 -13.19 1.32 -13.49
N TYR A 478 -14.02 0.32 -13.16
CA TYR A 478 -15.51 0.41 -13.07
C TYR A 478 -16.18 0.90 -14.37
N HIS A 479 -15.54 0.67 -15.52
CA HIS A 479 -16.08 1.03 -16.83
C HIS A 479 -15.62 -0.02 -17.87
N PRO A 480 -16.51 -0.57 -18.72
CA PRO A 480 -16.17 -1.62 -19.68
C PRO A 480 -15.04 -1.26 -20.65
N TRP A 481 -14.87 0.03 -20.93
CA TRP A 481 -13.74 0.54 -21.72
C TRP A 481 -12.38 -0.02 -21.26
N ASP A 482 -12.14 -0.19 -19.96
CA ASP A 482 -10.86 -0.70 -19.46
C ASP A 482 -10.58 -2.13 -19.95
N SER A 483 -11.60 -2.99 -19.91
CA SER A 483 -11.53 -4.35 -20.45
C SER A 483 -11.26 -4.31 -21.96
N TYR A 484 -12.05 -3.55 -22.71
CA TYR A 484 -11.93 -3.51 -24.17
C TYR A 484 -10.64 -2.83 -24.65
N ASN A 485 -10.16 -1.81 -23.95
CA ASN A 485 -8.86 -1.21 -24.18
C ASN A 485 -7.74 -2.23 -24.00
N ARG A 486 -7.83 -3.10 -22.98
CA ARG A 486 -6.86 -4.18 -22.81
C ARG A 486 -6.85 -5.14 -24.01
N PHE A 487 -8.02 -5.58 -24.46
CA PHE A 487 -8.13 -6.53 -25.58
C PHE A 487 -7.73 -5.92 -26.92
N TYR A 488 -8.40 -4.83 -27.31
CA TYR A 488 -8.36 -4.32 -28.68
C TYR A 488 -7.31 -3.24 -28.89
N ILE A 489 -6.77 -2.63 -27.83
CA ILE A 489 -5.72 -1.63 -27.94
C ILE A 489 -4.40 -2.22 -27.44
N ALA A 490 -4.31 -2.55 -26.15
CA ALA A 490 -3.04 -2.93 -25.54
C ALA A 490 -2.45 -4.22 -26.13
N TYR A 491 -3.28 -5.25 -26.36
CA TYR A 491 -2.79 -6.59 -26.76
C TYR A 491 -3.04 -6.94 -28.23
N THR A 492 -3.72 -6.06 -28.97
CA THR A 492 -3.96 -6.22 -30.41
C THR A 492 -3.24 -5.14 -31.24
N LEU A 493 -3.35 -3.85 -30.88
CA LEU A 493 -2.68 -2.77 -31.62
C LEU A 493 -1.25 -2.53 -31.15
N LEU A 494 -1.01 -2.46 -29.83
CA LEU A 494 0.29 -2.09 -29.26
C LEU A 494 1.19 -3.29 -28.99
N GLY A 495 0.63 -4.49 -28.95
CA GLY A 495 1.32 -5.76 -28.74
C GLY A 495 0.81 -6.82 -29.71
N LYS A 496 1.41 -8.01 -29.65
CA LYS A 496 0.95 -9.17 -30.45
C LYS A 496 0.21 -10.21 -29.60
N GLY A 497 -0.17 -9.85 -28.37
CA GLY A 497 -0.65 -10.77 -27.35
C GLY A 497 -1.68 -11.79 -27.82
N PHE A 498 -2.73 -11.38 -28.56
CA PHE A 498 -3.75 -12.32 -29.03
C PHE A 498 -3.53 -12.85 -30.45
N HIS A 499 -2.75 -12.15 -31.27
CA HIS A 499 -2.81 -12.27 -32.74
C HIS A 499 -4.24 -12.22 -33.30
N PHE A 500 -5.11 -11.40 -32.70
CA PHE A 500 -6.50 -11.25 -33.11
C PHE A 500 -6.63 -10.15 -34.16
N ASP A 501 -7.46 -10.37 -35.19
CA ASP A 501 -7.84 -9.33 -36.15
C ASP A 501 -9.08 -8.58 -35.62
N PRO A 502 -8.97 -7.27 -35.32
CA PRO A 502 -10.10 -6.52 -34.77
C PRO A 502 -11.16 -6.16 -35.82
N ILE A 503 -10.93 -6.40 -37.11
CA ILE A 503 -11.89 -6.14 -38.18
C ILE A 503 -12.81 -7.35 -38.34
N VAL A 504 -14.07 -7.19 -37.95
CA VAL A 504 -15.02 -8.29 -37.82
C VAL A 504 -16.44 -7.86 -38.18
N GLU A 505 -17.29 -8.82 -38.47
CA GLU A 505 -18.71 -8.57 -38.74
C GLU A 505 -19.55 -8.60 -37.46
N VAL A 506 -20.40 -7.59 -37.29
CA VAL A 506 -21.43 -7.51 -36.24
C VAL A 506 -22.82 -7.58 -36.91
N PRO A 507 -23.65 -8.59 -36.62
CA PRO A 507 -24.98 -8.72 -37.22
C PRO A 507 -25.89 -7.52 -36.95
N GLU A 508 -26.81 -7.27 -37.88
CA GLU A 508 -27.88 -6.28 -37.70
C GLU A 508 -28.73 -6.61 -36.45
N GLY A 509 -29.04 -5.58 -35.66
CA GLY A 509 -29.83 -5.71 -34.42
C GLY A 509 -29.03 -6.06 -33.16
N VAL A 510 -27.72 -6.37 -33.28
CA VAL A 510 -26.81 -6.46 -32.12
C VAL A 510 -26.60 -5.08 -31.51
N SER A 511 -26.27 -4.11 -32.35
CA SER A 511 -26.00 -2.72 -32.00
C SER A 511 -26.26 -1.88 -33.24
N LYS A 512 -26.42 -0.56 -33.07
CA LYS A 512 -26.35 0.36 -34.23
C LYS A 512 -25.00 0.31 -34.95
N TYR A 513 -23.95 -0.19 -34.29
CA TYR A 513 -22.64 -0.48 -34.89
C TYR A 513 -22.63 -1.90 -35.45
N SER A 514 -23.31 -2.11 -36.58
CA SER A 514 -23.41 -3.39 -37.30
C SER A 514 -22.71 -3.34 -38.66
N GLY A 515 -22.55 -4.50 -39.31
CA GLY A 515 -21.73 -4.68 -40.51
C GLY A 515 -20.28 -4.96 -40.16
N ILE A 516 -19.37 -4.71 -41.12
CA ILE A 516 -17.93 -4.82 -40.91
C ILE A 516 -17.46 -3.63 -40.06
N VAL A 517 -16.95 -3.90 -38.86
CA VAL A 517 -16.48 -2.90 -37.90
C VAL A 517 -15.06 -3.20 -37.45
N ASN A 518 -14.38 -2.20 -36.90
CA ASN A 518 -13.08 -2.35 -36.25
C ASN A 518 -13.23 -2.20 -34.73
N ALA A 519 -13.03 -3.29 -33.98
CA ALA A 519 -13.17 -3.31 -32.52
C ALA A 519 -12.24 -2.31 -31.81
N SER A 520 -11.04 -2.06 -32.36
CA SER A 520 -10.11 -1.07 -31.81
C SER A 520 -10.64 0.35 -31.98
N GLU A 521 -11.22 0.69 -33.13
CA GLU A 521 -11.84 2.00 -33.37
C GLU A 521 -13.07 2.23 -32.49
N LEU A 522 -13.92 1.21 -32.32
CA LEU A 522 -15.06 1.27 -31.39
C LEU A 522 -14.58 1.49 -29.95
N THR A 523 -13.46 0.89 -29.56
CA THR A 523 -12.86 1.06 -28.23
C THR A 523 -12.29 2.47 -28.04
N GLU A 524 -11.61 3.03 -29.03
CA GLU A 524 -11.16 4.43 -29.01
C GLU A 524 -12.36 5.41 -28.94
N LYS A 525 -13.43 5.13 -29.69
CA LYS A 525 -14.66 5.94 -29.65
C LYS A 525 -15.34 5.88 -28.29
N LEU A 526 -15.41 4.69 -27.68
CA LEU A 526 -15.95 4.53 -26.32
C LEU A 526 -15.17 5.36 -25.30
N ALA A 527 -13.86 5.51 -25.48
CA ALA A 527 -12.99 6.29 -24.59
C ALA A 527 -13.39 7.77 -24.49
N VAL A 528 -14.06 8.34 -25.49
CA VAL A 528 -14.36 9.77 -25.60
C VAL A 528 -15.85 10.08 -25.65
N THR A 529 -16.70 9.05 -25.59
CA THR A 529 -18.16 9.18 -25.66
C THR A 529 -18.71 9.49 -24.26
N THR A 530 -19.39 10.62 -24.09
CA THR A 530 -19.97 11.02 -22.80
C THR A 530 -21.45 10.65 -22.65
N ASP A 531 -22.17 10.44 -23.74
CA ASP A 531 -23.57 10.01 -23.72
C ASP A 531 -23.67 8.52 -23.33
N ILE A 532 -24.47 8.21 -22.31
CA ILE A 532 -24.52 6.87 -21.73
C ILE A 532 -25.22 5.85 -22.63
N GLU A 533 -26.23 6.25 -23.40
CA GLU A 533 -26.92 5.34 -24.30
C GLU A 533 -26.04 5.02 -25.51
N GLU A 534 -25.30 6.00 -26.00
CA GLU A 534 -24.25 5.82 -27.00
C GLU A 534 -23.14 4.86 -26.54
N GLN A 535 -22.69 5.02 -25.29
CA GLN A 535 -21.72 4.10 -24.69
C GLN A 535 -22.27 2.68 -24.64
N LYS A 536 -23.53 2.49 -24.23
CA LYS A 536 -24.16 1.16 -24.20
C LYS A 536 -24.22 0.52 -25.59
N GLU A 537 -24.50 1.28 -26.65
CA GLU A 537 -24.47 0.75 -28.02
C GLU A 537 -23.07 0.31 -28.46
N LEU A 538 -22.03 1.08 -28.13
CA LEU A 538 -20.63 0.67 -28.35
C LEU A 538 -20.30 -0.59 -27.56
N VAL A 539 -20.71 -0.66 -26.29
CA VAL A 539 -20.49 -1.80 -25.41
C VAL A 539 -21.21 -3.05 -25.90
N LYS A 540 -22.43 -2.95 -26.46
CA LYS A 540 -23.14 -4.08 -27.11
C LYS A 540 -22.32 -4.68 -28.25
N ALA A 541 -21.81 -3.83 -29.16
CA ALA A 541 -20.98 -4.30 -30.27
C ALA A 541 -19.69 -4.97 -29.77
N LEU A 542 -18.97 -4.32 -28.85
CA LEU A 542 -17.73 -4.85 -28.29
C LEU A 542 -17.95 -6.15 -27.48
N ALA A 543 -19.04 -6.25 -26.73
CA ALA A 543 -19.44 -7.45 -25.99
C ALA A 543 -19.70 -8.62 -26.94
N TYR A 544 -20.46 -8.38 -28.03
CA TYR A 544 -20.70 -9.39 -29.06
C TYR A 544 -19.38 -9.83 -29.70
N ILE A 545 -18.52 -8.90 -30.11
CA ILE A 545 -17.23 -9.23 -30.73
C ILE A 545 -16.39 -10.11 -29.81
N THR A 546 -16.28 -9.70 -28.54
CA THR A 546 -15.49 -10.43 -27.52
C THR A 546 -16.04 -11.84 -27.29
N ASN A 547 -17.37 -11.98 -27.23
CA ASN A 547 -18.01 -13.26 -26.98
C ASN A 547 -17.98 -14.18 -28.21
N HIS A 548 -18.39 -13.67 -29.37
CA HIS A 548 -18.56 -14.46 -30.59
C HIS A 548 -17.21 -14.86 -31.18
N TYR A 549 -16.30 -13.89 -31.39
CA TYR A 549 -15.00 -14.19 -31.99
C TYR A 549 -13.99 -14.74 -30.98
N LEU A 550 -14.32 -14.66 -29.68
CA LEU A 550 -13.63 -15.35 -28.59
C LEU A 550 -12.09 -15.22 -28.62
N PRO A 551 -11.52 -13.99 -28.65
CA PRO A 551 -10.09 -13.81 -28.41
C PRO A 551 -9.69 -14.20 -26.98
N ALA A 552 -10.64 -14.07 -26.04
CA ALA A 552 -10.52 -14.53 -24.67
C ALA A 552 -11.89 -15.01 -24.16
N LEU A 553 -11.90 -16.12 -23.43
CA LEU A 553 -13.07 -16.60 -22.70
C LEU A 553 -13.01 -16.04 -21.27
N GLN A 554 -13.92 -15.14 -20.91
CA GLN A 554 -14.04 -14.69 -19.52
C GLN A 554 -14.48 -15.87 -18.64
N LEU A 555 -13.75 -16.14 -17.55
CA LEU A 555 -14.03 -17.29 -16.69
C LEU A 555 -14.81 -16.85 -15.45
N HIS A 556 -14.28 -15.89 -14.68
CA HIS A 556 -14.96 -15.41 -13.48
C HIS A 556 -14.56 -13.98 -13.13
N GLU A 557 -15.38 -13.34 -12.32
CA GLU A 557 -14.93 -12.27 -11.42
C GLU A 557 -14.34 -12.89 -10.16
N LYS A 558 -13.21 -12.34 -9.74
CA LYS A 558 -12.54 -12.62 -8.50
C LYS A 558 -12.87 -11.47 -7.56
N LYS A 559 -13.36 -11.78 -6.36
CA LYS A 559 -13.41 -10.79 -5.28
C LYS A 559 -12.01 -10.64 -4.70
N TRP A 560 -11.67 -9.46 -4.22
CA TRP A 560 -10.43 -9.28 -3.47
C TRP A 560 -10.64 -9.72 -2.03
N ALA A 561 -9.58 -10.12 -1.34
CA ALA A 561 -9.55 -10.14 0.11
C ALA A 561 -8.21 -9.61 0.63
N ASN A 562 -8.27 -9.02 1.81
CA ASN A 562 -7.08 -8.61 2.56
C ASN A 562 -7.14 -9.25 3.94
N THR A 563 -6.02 -9.32 4.63
CA THR A 563 -5.99 -9.65 6.06
C THR A 563 -5.35 -8.49 6.81
N VAL A 564 -6.02 -8.02 7.86
CA VAL A 564 -5.61 -6.88 8.67
C VAL A 564 -5.60 -7.28 10.14
N CYS A 565 -4.49 -7.08 10.85
CA CYS A 565 -4.39 -7.24 12.29
C CYS A 565 -4.92 -5.97 12.98
N ILE A 566 -6.21 -5.95 13.29
CA ILE A 566 -6.85 -4.82 13.99
C ILE A 566 -6.40 -4.70 15.45
N ASP A 567 -5.71 -5.72 15.96
CA ASP A 567 -5.04 -5.65 17.26
C ASP A 567 -3.80 -4.78 17.26
N HIS A 568 -3.11 -4.65 16.12
CA HIS A 568 -1.89 -3.85 15.99
C HIS A 568 -2.14 -2.49 15.31
N ILE A 569 -3.14 -2.41 14.43
CA ILE A 569 -3.50 -1.19 13.69
C ILE A 569 -4.74 -0.56 14.33
N ASP A 570 -4.67 0.71 14.69
CA ASP A 570 -5.82 1.54 15.06
C ASP A 570 -6.44 2.19 13.82
N CYS A 571 -7.75 2.45 13.88
CA CYS A 571 -8.47 3.19 12.86
C CYS A 571 -8.97 4.51 13.44
N ALA A 572 -8.55 5.64 12.86
CA ALA A 572 -8.85 6.98 13.38
C ALA A 572 -10.36 7.29 13.47
N ILE A 573 -11.19 6.57 12.71
CA ILE A 573 -12.64 6.75 12.66
C ILE A 573 -13.41 5.64 13.36
N ASP A 574 -12.74 4.80 14.16
CA ASP A 574 -13.23 3.54 14.73
C ASP A 574 -13.38 2.40 13.70
N TRP A 575 -12.90 1.20 14.08
CA TRP A 575 -12.99 0.00 13.24
C TRP A 575 -14.44 -0.40 12.97
N GLY A 576 -15.34 -0.22 13.94
CA GLY A 576 -16.76 -0.44 13.79
C GLY A 576 -17.42 0.50 12.78
N VAL A 577 -16.83 1.65 12.45
CA VAL A 577 -17.29 2.50 11.33
C VAL A 577 -16.65 2.02 10.03
N PHE A 578 -15.32 1.88 10.02
CA PHE A 578 -14.56 1.54 8.83
C PHE A 578 -14.99 0.19 8.20
N MET A 579 -15.23 -0.82 9.04
CA MET A 579 -15.64 -2.16 8.60
C MET A 579 -17.04 -2.19 7.96
N TRP A 580 -17.87 -1.17 8.16
CA TRP A 580 -19.16 -1.03 7.50
C TRP A 580 -19.13 -0.12 6.27
N TYR A 581 -18.03 0.58 6.03
CA TYR A 581 -17.91 1.54 4.94
C TYR A 581 -17.32 0.90 3.67
N THR A 582 -18.18 0.23 2.91
CA THR A 582 -17.85 -0.47 1.66
C THR A 582 -17.13 0.36 0.58
N PRO A 583 -17.41 1.67 0.39
CA PRO A 583 -16.77 2.46 -0.68
C PRO A 583 -15.24 2.48 -0.63
N ILE A 584 -14.65 2.66 0.56
CA ILE A 584 -13.18 2.63 0.73
C ILE A 584 -12.64 1.20 0.70
N GLN A 585 -13.39 0.24 1.25
CA GLN A 585 -12.95 -1.16 1.28
C GLN A 585 -12.63 -1.68 -0.11
N ILE A 586 -13.50 -1.38 -1.08
CA ILE A 586 -13.32 -1.72 -2.49
C ILE A 586 -11.94 -1.31 -3.03
N GLU A 587 -11.42 -0.15 -2.62
CA GLU A 587 -10.10 0.32 -3.07
C GLU A 587 -8.94 -0.51 -2.54
N MET A 588 -9.10 -1.12 -1.37
CA MET A 588 -8.04 -1.89 -0.72
C MET A 588 -7.66 -3.15 -1.52
N GLY A 589 -8.53 -3.62 -2.41
CA GLY A 589 -8.44 -4.92 -3.05
C GLY A 589 -7.23 -5.17 -3.97
N ASN A 590 -6.61 -4.12 -4.51
CA ASN A 590 -5.38 -4.22 -5.32
C ASN A 590 -4.68 -2.86 -5.51
N ASN A 591 -4.90 -1.91 -4.60
CA ASN A 591 -4.36 -0.57 -4.77
C ASN A 591 -3.36 -0.26 -3.66
N PRO A 592 -2.11 -0.76 -3.77
CA PRO A 592 -1.03 -0.38 -2.86
C PRO A 592 -0.93 1.14 -2.64
N GLY A 593 -1.15 1.93 -3.69
CA GLY A 593 -1.17 3.39 -3.59
C GLY A 593 -2.29 3.90 -2.69
N PHE A 594 -3.46 3.26 -2.68
CA PHE A 594 -4.55 3.65 -1.79
C PHE A 594 -4.31 3.15 -0.35
N VAL A 595 -3.91 1.90 -0.16
CA VAL A 595 -3.69 1.37 1.20
C VAL A 595 -2.52 2.09 1.88
N TYR A 596 -1.36 2.13 1.23
CA TYR A 596 -0.17 2.70 1.84
C TYR A 596 -0.14 4.22 1.71
N GLY A 597 -0.50 4.73 0.55
CA GLY A 597 -0.45 6.16 0.28
C GLY A 597 -1.63 6.94 0.85
N PHE A 598 -2.85 6.38 0.85
CA PHE A 598 -4.02 7.08 1.42
C PHE A 598 -4.30 6.63 2.85
N LEU A 599 -4.53 5.34 3.14
CA LEU A 599 -4.93 4.91 4.49
C LEU A 599 -3.82 5.10 5.53
N LEU A 600 -2.60 4.63 5.25
CA LEU A 600 -1.48 4.76 6.20
C LEU A 600 -0.95 6.20 6.26
N CYS A 601 -0.59 6.84 5.14
CA CYS A 601 0.02 8.18 5.20
C CYS A 601 -0.94 9.27 5.71
N SER A 602 -2.26 9.10 5.56
CA SER A 602 -3.24 10.03 6.18
C SER A 602 -3.41 9.82 7.68
N GLY A 603 -2.81 8.77 8.27
CA GLY A 603 -3.06 8.38 9.66
C GLY A 603 -4.47 7.85 9.91
N LEU A 604 -5.26 7.59 8.86
CA LEU A 604 -6.55 6.91 9.00
C LEU A 604 -6.35 5.51 9.56
N TRP A 605 -5.31 4.82 9.11
CA TRP A 605 -4.72 3.67 9.77
C TRP A 605 -3.42 4.08 10.45
N ARG A 606 -3.33 3.88 11.76
CA ARG A 606 -2.24 4.39 12.60
C ARG A 606 -1.81 3.35 13.63
N PRO A 607 -0.62 3.47 14.24
CA PRO A 607 -0.27 2.62 15.38
C PRO A 607 -1.25 2.84 16.53
N LYS A 608 -1.59 1.77 17.26
CA LYS A 608 -2.36 1.91 18.49
C LYS A 608 -1.64 2.83 19.49
N PRO A 609 -2.39 3.63 20.27
CA PRO A 609 -1.82 4.39 21.36
C PRO A 609 -1.03 3.46 22.28
N VAL A 610 0.27 3.72 22.42
CA VAL A 610 1.11 2.97 23.35
C VAL A 610 0.65 3.38 24.74
N LYS A 611 0.07 2.44 25.52
CA LYS A 611 -0.14 2.70 26.95
C LYS A 611 1.26 2.96 27.55
N PRO A 612 1.46 4.02 28.35
CA PRO A 612 2.73 4.25 29.01
C PRO A 612 3.11 2.96 29.77
N VAL A 613 4.23 2.35 29.40
CA VAL A 613 4.76 1.23 30.17
C VAL A 613 5.17 1.83 31.50
N ALA A 614 4.55 1.40 32.59
CA ALA A 614 5.03 1.74 33.93
C ALA A 614 6.52 1.39 33.97
N PRO A 615 7.41 2.31 34.40
CA PRO A 615 8.83 2.03 34.41
C PRO A 615 9.07 0.71 35.14
N PRO A 616 9.96 -0.17 34.63
CA PRO A 616 10.27 -1.42 35.32
C PRO A 616 10.66 -1.07 36.75
N THR A 617 10.00 -1.68 37.73
CA THR A 617 10.43 -1.60 39.13
C THR A 617 11.79 -2.26 39.21
N ILE A 618 12.85 -1.45 39.20
CA ILE A 618 14.20 -1.91 39.49
C ILE A 618 14.21 -2.37 40.95
N PRO A 619 14.57 -3.63 41.26
CA PRO A 619 14.73 -4.08 42.63
C PRO A 619 15.74 -3.19 43.36
N ILE A 620 15.48 -2.84 44.61
CA ILE A 620 16.35 -1.97 45.42
C ILE A 620 17.78 -2.54 45.45
N GLU A 621 17.92 -3.87 45.43
CA GLU A 621 19.19 -4.58 45.43
C GLU A 621 20.06 -4.23 44.21
N GLU A 622 19.46 -4.08 43.02
CA GLU A 622 20.18 -3.74 41.79
C GLU A 622 20.63 -2.27 41.76
N ILE A 623 19.82 -1.38 42.35
CA ILE A 623 20.18 0.04 42.53
C ILE A 623 21.38 0.15 43.47
N VAL A 624 21.35 -0.57 44.60
CA VAL A 624 22.43 -0.61 45.59
C VAL A 624 23.72 -1.17 44.96
N GLU A 625 23.62 -2.21 44.14
CA GLU A 625 24.78 -2.83 43.50
C GLU A 625 25.44 -1.92 42.43
N ARG A 626 24.63 -1.18 41.67
CA ARG A 626 25.11 -0.19 40.69
C ARG A 626 25.80 0.99 41.37
N VAL A 627 25.26 1.47 42.50
CA VAL A 627 25.89 2.53 43.30
C VAL A 627 27.19 2.04 43.94
N ALA A 628 27.23 0.80 44.44
CA ALA A 628 28.43 0.21 45.03
C ALA A 628 29.58 0.03 44.02
N LYS A 629 29.27 -0.29 42.74
CA LYS A 629 30.28 -0.40 41.67
C LYS A 629 30.82 0.95 41.17
N ALA A 630 30.12 2.05 41.40
CA ALA A 630 30.47 3.37 40.89
C ALA A 630 31.40 4.19 41.81
N ILE A 631 31.69 3.73 43.03
CA ILE A 631 32.47 4.49 44.02
C ILE A 631 33.84 3.80 44.25
N PRO A 632 34.97 4.44 43.89
CA PRO A 632 36.30 3.93 44.22
C PRO A 632 36.53 3.95 45.73
N ILE A 633 36.57 2.77 46.36
CA ILE A 633 36.66 2.55 47.82
C ILE A 633 37.84 3.28 48.50
N LYS A 634 38.89 3.61 47.74
CA LYS A 634 40.11 4.25 48.26
C LYS A 634 39.90 5.72 48.66
N GLU A 635 39.10 6.48 47.90
CA GLU A 635 38.86 7.90 48.16
C GLU A 635 37.92 8.13 49.34
N LEU A 636 36.96 7.22 49.55
CA LEU A 636 36.05 7.24 50.70
C LEU A 636 36.78 6.94 52.02
N ALA A 637 37.75 6.01 51.99
CA ALA A 637 38.56 5.65 53.15
C ALA A 637 39.48 6.80 53.61
N ASP A 638 40.08 7.53 52.67
CA ASP A 638 40.95 8.67 52.95
C ASP A 638 40.16 9.88 53.48
N ALA A 639 38.95 10.12 52.95
CA ALA A 639 38.06 11.15 53.45
C ALA A 639 37.58 10.88 54.90
N ILE A 640 37.24 9.63 55.22
CA ILE A 640 36.81 9.23 56.57
C ILE A 640 37.97 9.32 57.58
N LYS A 641 39.20 8.96 57.19
CA LYS A 641 40.39 9.11 58.04
C LYS A 641 40.70 10.56 58.36
N LYS A 642 40.54 11.45 57.39
CA LYS A 642 40.74 12.90 57.57
C LYS A 642 39.67 13.51 58.48
N MET A 643 38.41 13.10 58.31
CA MET A 643 37.28 13.49 59.16
C MET A 643 37.45 13.06 60.63
N GLY A 644 37.94 11.84 60.89
CA GLY A 644 38.15 11.35 62.25
C GLY A 644 39.20 12.13 63.04
N LYS A 645 40.25 12.62 62.35
CA LYS A 645 41.32 13.41 62.97
C LYS A 645 40.85 14.83 63.32
N GLU A 646 40.10 15.47 62.42
CA GLU A 646 39.57 16.83 62.61
C GLU A 646 38.42 16.88 63.65
N ILE A 647 37.65 15.81 63.81
CA ILE A 647 36.61 15.69 64.85
C ILE A 647 37.22 15.50 66.24
N SER A 648 38.32 14.74 66.35
CA SER A 648 39.03 14.52 67.63
C SER A 648 39.62 15.81 68.19
N GLU A 649 40.12 16.71 67.34
CA GLU A 649 40.74 17.98 67.75
C GLU A 649 39.68 19.05 68.13
N ALA A 650 38.45 18.91 67.65
CA ALA A 650 37.34 19.86 67.90
C ALA A 650 36.48 19.55 69.15
N ILE A 651 36.63 18.37 69.76
CA ILE A 651 35.77 17.92 70.88
C ILE A 651 36.30 18.36 72.26
N THR A 652 37.59 18.70 72.38
CA THR A 652 38.22 19.09 73.66
C THR A 652 37.54 20.29 74.36
N PRO A 653 37.13 21.37 73.66
CA PRO A 653 36.49 22.54 74.31
C PRO A 653 34.98 22.38 74.55
N ILE A 654 34.32 21.37 73.95
CA ILE A 654 32.84 21.19 74.01
C ILE A 654 32.42 20.47 75.30
N LYS A 655 33.33 19.72 75.93
CA LYS A 655 33.06 19.01 77.18
C LYS A 655 32.86 19.95 78.39
N GLU A 656 33.44 21.14 78.36
CA GLU A 656 33.37 22.13 79.45
C GLU A 656 32.10 23.01 79.38
N SER A 657 31.50 23.18 78.21
CA SER A 657 30.29 24.02 78.02
C SER A 657 28.95 23.28 78.25
N ALA A 658 28.96 21.96 78.38
CA ALA A 658 27.75 21.15 78.52
C ALA A 658 27.16 21.16 79.95
N GLU A 659 27.95 21.48 80.98
CA GLU A 659 27.47 21.54 82.37
C GLU A 659 26.70 22.83 82.69
N ALA A 660 26.94 23.92 81.96
CA ALA A 660 26.27 25.21 82.16
C ALA A 660 24.86 25.30 81.55
N ALA A 661 24.58 24.55 80.48
CA ALA A 661 23.31 24.64 79.73
C ALA A 661 22.15 23.88 80.39
N LYS A 662 22.43 22.97 81.32
CA LYS A 662 21.41 22.12 81.98
C LYS A 662 20.54 22.92 82.96
N SER A 663 21.07 23.98 83.57
CA SER A 663 20.37 24.81 84.56
C SER A 663 19.40 25.85 83.97
N ALA A 664 19.49 26.15 82.66
CA ALA A 664 18.67 27.16 82.00
C ALA A 664 17.37 26.59 81.38
N ALA A 665 17.28 25.28 81.17
CA ALA A 665 16.19 24.65 80.43
C ALA A 665 14.95 24.32 81.29
N GLU A 666 15.05 24.32 82.62
CA GLU A 666 13.94 23.95 83.51
C GLU A 666 12.97 25.10 83.84
N ALA A 667 13.25 26.33 83.40
CA ALA A 667 12.54 27.55 83.84
C ALA A 667 11.53 28.16 82.84
N ALA A 668 11.25 27.55 81.68
CA ALA A 668 10.36 28.13 80.66
C ALA A 668 9.15 27.25 80.32
N LYS A 669 8.34 26.93 81.33
CA LYS A 669 7.00 26.34 81.21
C LYS A 669 5.95 27.46 81.41
N ASP A 670 4.97 27.52 80.51
CA ASP A 670 3.82 28.45 80.40
C ASP A 670 4.07 29.86 79.82
N ILE A 671 3.50 30.13 78.63
CA ILE A 671 2.66 31.29 78.22
C ILE A 671 2.25 31.14 76.74
N ALA A 672 0.99 31.46 76.46
CA ALA A 672 0.19 31.14 75.27
C ALA A 672 0.38 32.07 74.04
N GLY A 673 -0.13 31.61 72.87
CA GLY A 673 -0.96 32.45 71.99
C GLY A 673 -0.47 32.77 70.56
N THR A 674 -1.06 32.06 69.58
CA THR A 674 -1.38 32.46 68.17
C THR A 674 -0.31 32.94 67.19
N ALA A 675 -0.03 32.13 66.14
CA ALA A 675 -0.01 32.56 64.72
C ALA A 675 0.13 31.36 63.72
N VAL A 676 -0.90 31.20 62.88
CA VAL A 676 -0.86 30.96 61.42
C VAL A 676 -0.22 29.68 60.83
N THR A 677 -1.13 28.79 60.43
CA THR A 677 -1.26 28.11 59.12
C THR A 677 -0.19 28.40 58.04
N ALA A 678 0.83 27.54 57.92
CA ALA A 678 1.56 27.19 56.66
C ALA A 678 2.85 26.42 56.96
N ALA A 679 2.80 25.20 57.52
CA ALA A 679 4.03 24.40 57.70
C ALA A 679 3.85 22.89 57.91
N TYR A 680 2.63 22.34 57.82
CA TYR A 680 2.39 20.98 58.32
C TYR A 680 2.43 19.82 57.31
N THR A 681 2.80 20.06 56.05
CA THR A 681 2.98 18.98 55.05
C THR A 681 4.44 18.72 54.65
N ALA A 682 5.39 19.60 55.03
CA ALA A 682 6.82 19.40 54.74
C ALA A 682 7.59 18.67 55.86
N THR A 683 7.10 18.73 57.10
CA THR A 683 7.80 18.16 58.27
C THR A 683 7.57 16.66 58.42
N ALA A 684 6.43 16.12 57.96
CA ALA A 684 6.14 14.68 58.02
C ALA A 684 7.06 13.86 57.10
N ILE A 685 7.40 14.38 55.92
CA ILE A 685 8.30 13.73 54.95
C ILE A 685 9.75 13.74 55.47
N SER A 686 10.15 14.82 56.13
CA SER A 686 11.51 14.96 56.70
C SER A 686 11.74 14.02 57.89
N ILE A 687 10.72 13.82 58.74
CA ILE A 687 10.79 12.90 59.89
C ILE A 687 10.81 11.45 59.41
N VAL A 688 9.99 11.08 58.41
CA VAL A 688 10.00 9.73 57.82
C VAL A 688 11.35 9.44 57.14
N THR A 689 11.93 10.42 56.45
CA THR A 689 13.26 10.27 55.82
C THR A 689 14.36 10.09 56.86
N LEU A 690 14.32 10.83 57.97
CA LEU A 690 15.28 10.69 59.07
C LEU A 690 15.17 9.33 59.77
N ILE A 691 13.95 8.82 59.96
CA ILE A 691 13.69 7.49 60.53
C ILE A 691 14.22 6.39 59.60
N VAL A 692 14.03 6.52 58.28
CA VAL A 692 14.53 5.56 57.28
C VAL A 692 16.06 5.55 57.22
N VAL A 693 16.71 6.71 57.29
CA VAL A 693 18.18 6.83 57.32
C VAL A 693 18.77 6.22 58.61
N ILE A 694 18.12 6.45 59.76
CA ILE A 694 18.55 5.84 61.03
C ILE A 694 18.33 4.32 61.02
N ALA A 695 17.21 3.83 60.48
CA ALA A 695 16.93 2.40 60.35
C ALA A 695 17.90 1.68 59.41
N LEU A 696 18.25 2.30 58.28
CA LEU A 696 19.27 1.79 57.35
C LEU A 696 20.67 1.78 57.98
N GLY A 697 21.03 2.82 58.73
CA GLY A 697 22.30 2.87 59.46
C GLY A 697 22.42 1.77 60.52
N VAL A 698 21.34 1.51 61.28
CA VAL A 698 21.29 0.45 62.29
C VAL A 698 21.32 -0.95 61.63
N TYR A 699 20.63 -1.14 60.51
CA TYR A 699 20.64 -2.40 59.75
C TYR A 699 22.03 -2.73 59.19
N LEU A 700 22.70 -1.77 58.56
CA LEU A 700 24.07 -1.90 58.05
C LEU A 700 25.08 -2.20 59.15
N LEU A 701 24.97 -1.57 60.32
CA LEU A 701 25.83 -1.86 61.47
C LEU A 701 25.62 -3.28 62.04
N ARG A 702 24.41 -3.85 61.86
CA ARG A 702 24.07 -5.20 62.30
C ARG A 702 24.62 -6.27 61.35
N GLU A 703 24.52 -6.06 60.05
CA GLU A 703 25.12 -6.89 58.99
C GLU A 703 26.66 -6.88 59.06
N ILE A 704 27.27 -5.72 59.26
CA ILE A 704 28.74 -5.60 59.41
C ILE A 704 29.26 -6.34 60.66
N ARG A 705 28.44 -6.48 61.72
CA ARG A 705 28.77 -7.30 62.90
C ARG A 705 28.55 -8.79 62.65
N ALA A 706 27.60 -9.18 61.82
CA ALA A 706 27.37 -10.57 61.43
C ALA A 706 28.46 -11.11 60.50
N LEU A 707 29.01 -10.27 59.62
CA LEU A 707 30.13 -10.61 58.72
C LEU A 707 31.51 -10.63 59.41
N ARG A 708 31.58 -10.27 60.69
CA ARG A 708 32.82 -10.28 61.51
C ARG A 708 32.89 -11.44 62.52
N LYS A 709 31.84 -12.25 62.64
CA LYS A 709 31.85 -13.56 63.31
C LYS A 709 31.92 -14.65 62.25
#